data_AF-A0A535I9C9-F1
#
_entry.id   AF-A0A535I9C9-F1
#
_cell.length_a   1.000
_cell.length_b   1.000
_cell.length_c   1.000
_cell.angle_alpha   90.00
_cell.angle_beta   90.00
_cell.angle_gamma   90.00
#
_symmetry.space_group_name_H-M   'P 1'
#
loop_
_entity.id
_entity.type
_entity.pdbx_description
1 polymer ?
#
loop_
_entity_poly.entity_id
_entity_poly.type
_entity_poly.pdbx_seq_one_letter_code
_entity_poly.pdbx_strand_id
1 'polypeptide(L)'
;MRSNPGACRSARLGAVIAPVSAAVLLTSTSGGAATPAPPQAAPADLVAAVHAGHPGDALSYLPTTNRTPVQGVLDRAAAVRAAVASRSYRREVEAVLAERGATVPATPALPVPTADDERLVAPLPAGLRQPIAGLYAAVRSAAADLGTPSLDELRGELAAVDNAFSSYPQRTLDAPAPPGVSADGVTQRRLGHADALAGVQLQPATLHAVQRDAPDALMLAAALDRYLPGIAAARDEATRPSSAVTGCDMLDASPALCVGGSGDNTYTGDEMLLIDMGGNNVYDNGAGAAPFVPAGSPGGVAVPVSVNVDMGGGSDTYTAPRSALTSDAGASLAPLVLGQGAAVLGGLGISVNAGGDASYLATAPAPAPVVGLGDTPYAETVAQGSGLAGDGFLFDGGGNDSYRVAQPPPASRSLTTVVAQGSAYSLAPGAAALIQTGGGSTSYSVDAGTYAPTVAGRMFVTAEGQGSANGEGTTALLYDDGGADTYALTAASDVTGPPDDQPINAPTFQVQGQGFADAGTAMLLEGSGQHTYSNTVAMQHQGNGLFGIGGQGASQLEGEALLQDDGGPSSYVVESTLTDVESHRIDDTCHCDHAALSVDAGAGTFPLDSSAFDSTNVAAQGASQNGIAVLDNAGGGSFRAVATAAINVHLDDALSSPAAPARLTVHGFNAAELVAQGAQELGFPLEDPTDGVLINRGGQASFAVSTGAPVLATAASLNGAPPLVAAHGAFQWTAGAQGTALWSDNPYNGALGALVDTGGPADSFSAVQDNSVTTVPDSGLGHGSGGWWTPFQGAGPGAIFVATGASPSIVAQPANGICPYSPSPRGFGTWLDCSSYATA
;
A
#
# COMPACT_ATOMS: atom_id res chain seq x y z
N MET A 1 12.78 -66.53 0.90
CA MET A 1 11.58 -67.36 1.07
C MET A 1 10.37 -66.44 1.19
N ARG A 2 9.28 -66.78 0.49
CA ARG A 2 8.02 -66.01 0.40
C ARG A 2 7.21 -66.08 1.70
N SER A 3 6.54 -64.98 2.10
CA SER A 3 5.07 -64.93 2.33
C SER A 3 4.60 -63.56 2.89
N ASN A 4 4.03 -62.72 2.01
CA ASN A 4 2.72 -62.02 2.08
C ASN A 4 2.37 -61.00 3.23
N PRO A 5 1.31 -60.17 3.08
CA PRO A 5 1.44 -58.71 2.92
C PRO A 5 0.53 -57.87 3.87
N GLY A 6 0.59 -56.54 3.76
CA GLY A 6 -0.50 -55.63 4.15
C GLY A 6 -0.30 -54.86 5.46
N ALA A 7 0.02 -53.56 5.34
CA ALA A 7 -0.48 -52.46 6.17
C ALA A 7 0.22 -51.15 5.76
N CYS A 8 -0.47 -50.32 4.97
CA CYS A 8 -0.14 -48.90 4.89
C CYS A 8 -0.36 -48.26 6.27
N ARG A 9 0.67 -47.57 6.75
CA ARG A 9 0.64 -46.83 8.01
C ARG A 9 -0.35 -45.69 7.93
N SER A 10 -1.45 -45.80 8.66
CA SER A 10 -2.18 -44.65 9.17
C SER A 10 -1.36 -44.05 10.31
N ALA A 11 -0.89 -42.81 10.17
CA ALA A 11 -0.39 -42.04 11.30
C ALA A 11 -1.59 -41.56 12.13
N ARG A 12 -2.11 -42.42 13.02
CA ARG A 12 -2.95 -42.01 14.15
C ARG A 12 -2.04 -41.86 15.38
N LEU A 13 -1.81 -40.62 15.84
CA LEU A 13 -1.36 -40.39 17.21
C LEU A 13 -2.56 -40.54 18.14
N GLY A 14 -2.62 -41.68 18.85
CA GLY A 14 -3.55 -41.87 19.96
C GLY A 14 -2.95 -41.31 21.24
N ALA A 15 -3.54 -40.23 21.76
CA ALA A 15 -3.45 -39.91 23.18
C ALA A 15 -4.56 -40.65 23.92
N VAL A 16 -4.17 -41.46 24.90
CA VAL A 16 -5.08 -42.17 25.81
C VAL A 16 -5.65 -41.16 26.82
N ILE A 17 -6.94 -40.88 26.75
CA ILE A 17 -7.69 -40.19 27.81
C ILE A 17 -8.83 -41.09 28.28
N ALA A 18 -8.89 -41.32 29.59
CA ALA A 18 -9.84 -42.17 30.28
C ALA A 18 -11.29 -41.67 30.12
N PRO A 19 -12.30 -42.57 30.20
CA PRO A 19 -13.71 -42.16 30.15
C PRO A 19 -14.10 -41.55 31.50
N VAL A 20 -14.20 -40.22 31.58
CA VAL A 20 -14.91 -39.55 32.67
C VAL A 20 -16.35 -39.37 32.23
N SER A 21 -17.21 -40.29 32.69
CA SER A 21 -18.66 -40.10 32.67
C SER A 21 -19.02 -38.99 33.65
N ALA A 22 -19.27 -37.78 33.15
CA ALA A 22 -19.95 -36.73 33.90
C ALA A 22 -21.22 -36.36 33.13
N ALA A 23 -22.35 -36.84 33.65
CA ALA A 23 -23.66 -36.35 33.26
C ALA A 23 -23.78 -34.89 33.71
N VAL A 24 -23.62 -33.95 32.79
CA VAL A 24 -24.04 -32.57 33.01
C VAL A 24 -25.52 -32.50 32.64
N LEU A 25 -26.36 -32.56 33.67
CA LEU A 25 -27.75 -32.16 33.60
C LEU A 25 -27.81 -30.71 33.10
N LEU A 26 -28.45 -30.51 31.95
CA LEU A 26 -28.96 -29.21 31.52
C LEU A 26 -30.04 -28.75 32.52
N THR A 27 -29.64 -28.04 33.57
CA THR A 27 -30.56 -27.16 34.30
C THR A 27 -30.49 -25.79 33.65
N SER A 28 -31.50 -25.49 32.83
CA SER A 28 -31.81 -24.15 32.38
C SER A 28 -32.15 -23.27 33.57
N THR A 29 -31.17 -22.56 34.13
CA THR A 29 -31.46 -21.36 34.91
C THR A 29 -31.62 -20.22 33.93
N SER A 30 -32.87 -19.85 33.67
CA SER A 30 -33.26 -18.61 33.00
C SER A 30 -32.69 -17.41 33.75
N GLY A 31 -31.47 -17.01 33.39
CA GLY A 31 -30.99 -15.65 33.63
C GLY A 31 -31.88 -14.71 32.83
N GLY A 32 -32.47 -13.73 33.51
CA GLY A 32 -33.45 -12.82 32.90
C GLY A 32 -32.89 -12.20 31.62
N ALA A 33 -33.61 -12.38 30.52
CA ALA A 33 -33.41 -11.60 29.32
C ALA A 33 -33.46 -10.12 29.72
N ALA A 34 -32.34 -9.42 29.57
CA ALA A 34 -32.37 -7.98 29.53
C ALA A 34 -33.34 -7.62 28.41
N THR A 35 -34.42 -6.91 28.74
CA THR A 35 -35.29 -6.30 27.73
C THR A 35 -34.40 -5.53 26.76
N PRO A 36 -34.46 -5.80 25.45
CA PRO A 36 -33.73 -5.01 24.47
C PRO A 36 -34.07 -3.54 24.68
N ALA A 37 -33.05 -2.67 24.72
CA ALA A 37 -33.31 -1.25 24.64
C ALA A 37 -34.09 -0.99 23.34
N PRO A 38 -35.14 -0.15 23.35
CA PRO A 38 -35.81 0.22 22.12
C PRO A 38 -34.79 0.83 21.15
N PRO A 39 -34.89 0.54 19.84
CA PRO A 39 -33.98 1.10 18.85
C PRO A 39 -33.99 2.63 18.97
N GLN A 40 -32.81 3.25 18.96
CA GLN A 40 -32.72 4.69 18.81
C GLN A 40 -33.34 5.02 17.44
N ALA A 41 -34.40 5.83 17.45
CA ALA A 41 -34.91 6.40 16.22
C ALA A 41 -33.76 7.15 15.52
N ALA A 42 -33.73 7.12 14.18
CA ALA A 42 -32.83 7.97 13.41
C ALA A 42 -32.85 9.38 14.02
N PRO A 43 -31.69 9.96 14.33
CA PRO A 43 -31.66 11.19 15.12
C PRO A 43 -32.41 12.27 14.32
N ALA A 44 -33.25 13.06 15.00
CA ALA A 44 -34.22 13.95 14.36
C ALA A 44 -33.57 15.02 13.46
N ASP A 45 -32.27 15.26 13.66
CA ASP A 45 -31.41 16.09 12.84
C ASP A 45 -31.10 15.46 11.48
N LEU A 46 -31.00 14.13 11.35
CA LEU A 46 -30.78 13.44 10.08
C LEU A 46 -31.96 13.64 9.13
N VAL A 47 -33.18 13.41 9.61
CA VAL A 47 -34.42 13.63 8.84
C VAL A 47 -34.56 15.11 8.47
N ALA A 48 -34.18 16.03 9.37
CA ALA A 48 -34.18 17.46 9.09
C ALA A 48 -33.09 17.87 8.09
N ALA A 49 -31.90 17.27 8.13
CA ALA A 49 -30.78 17.51 7.22
C ALA A 49 -31.09 17.03 5.81
N VAL A 50 -31.67 15.84 5.66
CA VAL A 50 -32.18 15.32 4.38
C VAL A 50 -33.27 16.22 3.81
N HIS A 51 -34.17 16.74 4.65
CA HIS A 51 -35.21 17.68 4.22
C HIS A 51 -34.72 19.11 3.96
N ALA A 52 -33.62 19.53 4.59
CA ALA A 52 -33.01 20.84 4.43
C ALA A 52 -31.89 20.86 3.37
N GLY A 53 -31.44 19.68 2.92
CA GLY A 53 -30.29 19.50 2.04
C GLY A 53 -30.44 20.28 0.74
N HIS A 54 -29.37 20.97 0.36
CA HIS A 54 -29.30 21.69 -0.89
C HIS A 54 -28.60 20.78 -1.91
N PRO A 55 -29.14 20.58 -3.13
CA PRO A 55 -28.55 19.69 -4.14
C PRO A 55 -27.09 19.98 -4.51
N GLY A 56 -26.54 21.12 -4.09
CA GLY A 56 -25.14 21.50 -4.31
C GLY A 56 -24.21 21.36 -3.10
N ASP A 57 -24.68 20.84 -1.96
CA ASP A 57 -23.87 20.62 -0.75
C ASP A 57 -24.07 19.17 -0.24
N ALA A 58 -23.21 18.26 -0.71
CA ALA A 58 -23.27 16.84 -0.36
C ALA A 58 -23.10 16.57 1.15
N LEU A 59 -22.33 17.40 1.85
CA LEU A 59 -22.10 17.25 3.29
C LEU A 59 -23.33 17.63 4.13
N SER A 60 -24.26 18.39 3.54
CA SER A 60 -25.53 18.72 4.19
C SER A 60 -26.41 17.49 4.46
N TYR A 61 -26.17 16.36 3.77
CA TYR A 61 -26.88 15.09 3.98
C TYR A 61 -26.36 14.27 5.16
N LEU A 62 -25.18 14.61 5.71
CA LEU A 62 -24.60 13.93 6.87
C LEU A 62 -25.12 14.53 8.19
N PRO A 63 -25.27 13.73 9.27
CA PRO A 63 -25.48 14.23 10.61
C PRO A 63 -24.36 15.18 11.05
N THR A 64 -24.66 16.12 11.94
CA THR A 64 -23.70 17.17 12.34
C THR A 64 -22.44 16.58 13.01
N THR A 65 -22.61 15.50 13.77
CA THR A 65 -21.55 14.74 14.44
C THR A 65 -20.51 14.16 13.47
N ASN A 66 -20.92 13.86 12.24
CA ASN A 66 -20.11 13.17 11.22
C ASN A 66 -19.66 14.13 10.12
N ARG A 67 -20.44 15.19 9.88
CA ARG A 67 -20.07 16.29 8.98
C ARG A 67 -18.77 16.98 9.40
N THR A 68 -18.58 17.22 10.71
CA THR A 68 -17.42 17.98 11.19
C THR A 68 -16.10 17.24 10.96
N PRO A 69 -15.98 15.94 11.30
CA PRO A 69 -14.80 15.15 10.95
C PRO A 69 -14.54 15.06 9.45
N VAL A 70 -15.56 14.74 8.63
CA VAL A 70 -15.41 14.66 7.15
C VAL A 70 -14.97 16.01 6.55
N GLN A 71 -15.55 17.12 7.01
CA GLN A 71 -15.13 18.46 6.59
C GLN A 71 -13.66 18.74 6.95
N GLY A 72 -13.20 18.29 8.13
CA GLY A 72 -11.81 18.42 8.54
C GLY A 72 -10.83 17.74 7.57
N VAL A 73 -11.18 16.55 7.07
CA VAL A 73 -10.41 15.83 6.04
C VAL A 73 -10.33 16.62 4.73
N LEU A 74 -11.47 17.15 4.28
CA LEU A 74 -11.54 17.95 3.05
C LEU A 74 -10.82 19.32 3.18
N ASP A 75 -10.87 19.95 4.36
CA ASP A 75 -10.18 21.21 4.64
C ASP A 75 -8.65 21.05 4.59
N ARG A 76 -8.14 19.91 5.08
CA ARG A 76 -6.71 19.55 4.99
C ARG A 76 -6.27 19.31 3.55
N ALA A 77 -7.04 18.54 2.78
CA ALA A 77 -6.79 18.37 1.35
C ALA A 77 -6.76 19.71 0.59
N ALA A 78 -7.69 20.61 0.90
CA ALA A 78 -7.72 21.96 0.33
C ALA A 78 -6.48 22.79 0.74
N ALA A 79 -5.96 22.61 1.96
CA ALA A 79 -4.75 23.26 2.42
C ALA A 79 -3.51 22.78 1.66
N VAL A 80 -3.39 21.46 1.42
CA VAL A 80 -2.32 20.88 0.59
C VAL A 80 -2.37 21.45 -0.84
N ARG A 81 -3.55 21.45 -1.48
CA ARG A 81 -3.74 22.05 -2.81
C ARG A 81 -3.37 23.54 -2.83
N ALA A 82 -3.77 24.30 -1.81
CA ALA A 82 -3.43 25.72 -1.70
C ALA A 82 -1.92 25.96 -1.50
N ALA A 83 -1.22 25.05 -0.83
CA ALA A 83 0.22 25.08 -0.69
C ALA A 83 0.91 24.87 -2.04
N VAL A 84 0.57 23.80 -2.78
CA VAL A 84 1.16 23.54 -4.10
C VAL A 84 0.83 24.65 -5.10
N ALA A 85 -0.42 25.13 -5.12
CA ALA A 85 -0.82 26.23 -5.99
C ALA A 85 -0.05 27.55 -5.71
N SER A 86 0.53 27.69 -4.52
CA SER A 86 1.34 28.85 -4.17
C SER A 86 2.75 28.84 -4.78
N ARG A 87 3.20 27.69 -5.30
CA ARG A 87 4.56 27.47 -5.84
C ARG A 87 5.64 27.90 -4.85
N SER A 88 5.43 27.55 -3.59
CA SER A 88 6.34 27.86 -2.49
C SER A 88 6.72 26.55 -1.86
N TYR A 89 7.98 26.17 -2.04
CA TYR A 89 8.55 24.95 -1.47
C TYR A 89 8.33 24.91 0.03
N ARG A 90 8.46 26.06 0.72
CA ARG A 90 8.24 26.14 2.16
C ARG A 90 6.79 25.81 2.53
N ARG A 91 5.80 26.32 1.78
CA ARG A 91 4.38 26.03 2.05
C ARG A 91 4.03 24.58 1.75
N GLU A 92 4.62 24.02 0.71
CA GLU A 92 4.45 22.61 0.33
C GLU A 92 4.99 21.69 1.43
N VAL A 93 6.23 21.91 1.88
CA VAL A 93 6.83 21.16 3.00
C VAL A 93 6.04 21.38 4.30
N GLU A 94 5.60 22.61 4.58
CA GLU A 94 4.76 22.92 5.74
C GLU A 94 3.43 22.16 5.72
N ALA A 95 2.81 22.00 4.55
CA ALA A 95 1.57 21.22 4.40
C ALA A 95 1.81 19.72 4.64
N VAL A 96 2.86 19.15 4.05
CA VAL A 96 3.24 17.74 4.28
C VAL A 96 3.55 17.48 5.75
N LEU A 97 4.23 18.41 6.43
CA LEU A 97 4.51 18.27 7.87
C LEU A 97 3.26 18.47 8.74
N ALA A 98 2.28 19.26 8.30
CA ALA A 98 1.04 19.52 9.05
C ALA A 98 0.11 18.30 9.08
N GLU A 99 0.10 17.49 8.02
CA GLU A 99 -0.68 16.24 7.97
C GLU A 99 -0.22 15.20 9.00
N ARG A 100 0.95 15.36 9.64
CA ARG A 100 1.41 14.51 10.76
C ARG A 100 0.57 14.65 12.04
N GLY A 101 -0.48 15.47 12.06
CA GLY A 101 -1.28 15.77 13.26
C GLY A 101 -0.52 16.50 14.38
N ALA A 102 0.77 16.78 14.16
CA ALA A 102 1.67 17.45 15.08
C ALA A 102 1.72 18.95 14.81
N THR A 103 2.17 19.73 15.80
CA THR A 103 2.42 21.16 15.59
C THR A 103 3.64 21.31 14.70
N VAL A 104 3.45 21.84 13.49
CA VAL A 104 4.56 22.14 12.57
C VAL A 104 5.54 23.09 13.27
N PRO A 105 6.84 22.77 13.32
CA PRO A 105 7.82 23.66 13.93
C PRO A 105 7.90 24.98 13.14
N ALA A 106 8.22 26.07 13.83
CA ALA A 106 8.42 27.35 13.17
C ALA A 106 9.62 27.25 12.20
N THR A 107 9.46 27.77 10.98
CA THR A 107 10.55 27.83 10.00
C THR A 107 11.75 28.60 10.57
N PRO A 108 12.95 27.99 10.66
CA PRO A 108 14.16 28.68 11.08
C PRO A 108 14.51 29.87 10.18
N ALA A 109 15.22 30.86 10.74
CA ALA A 109 15.71 31.98 9.94
C ALA A 109 16.84 31.52 9.01
N LEU A 110 16.84 32.02 7.77
CA LEU A 110 17.89 31.70 6.80
C LEU A 110 19.26 32.15 7.30
N PRO A 111 20.28 31.27 7.27
CA PRO A 111 21.63 31.64 7.67
C PRO A 111 22.23 32.64 6.70
N VAL A 112 23.06 33.53 7.23
CA VAL A 112 23.82 34.49 6.42
C VAL A 112 25.07 33.80 5.86
N PRO A 113 25.38 33.96 4.56
CA PRO A 113 26.64 33.46 4.00
C PRO A 113 27.85 33.96 4.78
N THR A 114 28.78 33.06 5.06
CA THR A 114 30.06 33.39 5.67
C THR A 114 31.06 33.86 4.61
N ALA A 115 32.18 34.45 5.06
CA ALA A 115 33.26 34.84 4.16
C ALA A 115 33.92 33.64 3.43
N ASP A 116 33.77 32.42 3.96
CA ASP A 116 34.23 31.20 3.29
C ASP A 116 33.24 30.75 2.21
N ASP A 117 31.92 30.86 2.48
CA ASP A 117 30.88 30.60 1.47
C ASP A 117 31.02 31.57 0.28
N GLU A 118 31.23 32.87 0.56
CA GLU A 118 31.45 33.88 -0.48
C GLU A 118 32.74 33.63 -1.28
N ARG A 119 33.79 33.12 -0.63
CA ARG A 119 35.05 32.78 -1.30
C ARG A 119 34.88 31.55 -2.19
N LEU A 120 34.10 30.57 -1.75
CA LEU A 120 33.80 29.35 -2.50
C LEU A 120 33.14 29.66 -3.84
N VAL A 121 32.15 30.55 -3.85
CA VAL A 121 31.41 30.93 -5.06
C VAL A 121 32.06 32.04 -5.87
N ALA A 122 33.17 32.63 -5.40
CA ALA A 122 33.85 33.73 -6.08
C ALA A 122 34.19 33.49 -7.57
N PRO A 123 34.49 32.25 -8.03
CA PRO A 123 34.70 31.95 -9.44
C PRO A 123 33.45 32.15 -10.34
N LEU A 124 32.24 32.09 -9.77
CA LEU A 124 31.00 32.17 -10.52
C LEU A 124 30.72 33.58 -11.07
N PRO A 125 29.85 33.72 -12.10
CA PRO A 125 29.32 35.00 -12.56
C PRO A 125 28.68 35.81 -11.43
N ALA A 126 28.79 37.14 -11.53
CA ALA A 126 28.41 38.04 -10.44
C ALA A 126 26.93 37.91 -10.03
N GLY A 127 26.02 37.67 -10.98
CA GLY A 127 24.60 37.46 -10.70
C GLY A 127 24.32 36.19 -9.89
N LEU A 128 25.17 35.17 -10.01
CA LEU A 128 24.98 33.84 -9.40
C LEU A 128 25.60 33.73 -7.99
N ARG A 129 26.61 34.55 -7.66
CA ARG A 129 27.36 34.43 -6.39
C ARG A 129 26.47 34.51 -5.15
N GLN A 130 25.71 35.59 -5.00
CA GLN A 130 24.95 35.81 -3.78
C GLN A 130 23.83 34.77 -3.58
N PRO A 131 23.02 34.44 -4.61
CA PRO A 131 22.01 33.39 -4.47
C PRO A 131 22.61 32.02 -4.12
N ILE A 132 23.67 31.59 -4.80
CA ILE A 132 24.29 30.27 -4.56
C ILE A 132 24.98 30.22 -3.19
N ALA A 133 25.67 31.28 -2.77
CA ALA A 133 26.24 31.35 -1.42
C ALA A 133 25.15 31.29 -0.33
N GLY A 134 23.99 31.93 -0.58
CA GLY A 134 22.82 31.87 0.28
C GLY A 134 22.27 30.47 0.44
N LEU A 135 22.04 29.79 -0.68
CA LEU A 135 21.52 28.42 -0.69
C LEU A 135 22.52 27.44 -0.05
N TYR A 136 23.80 27.54 -0.42
CA TYR A 136 24.85 26.72 0.18
C TYR A 136 24.99 26.95 1.70
N ALA A 137 24.86 28.18 2.18
CA ALA A 137 24.89 28.47 3.61
C ALA A 137 23.74 27.77 4.37
N ALA A 138 22.55 27.66 3.75
CA ALA A 138 21.42 26.91 4.30
C ALA A 138 21.71 25.40 4.36
N VAL A 139 22.18 24.82 3.26
CA VAL A 139 22.57 23.40 3.18
C VAL A 139 23.67 23.07 4.19
N ARG A 140 24.71 23.88 4.28
CA ARG A 140 25.80 23.72 5.26
C ARG A 140 25.30 23.83 6.69
N SER A 141 24.34 24.73 6.95
CA SER A 141 23.75 24.88 8.28
C SER A 141 22.92 23.65 8.68
N ALA A 142 22.09 23.14 7.77
CA ALA A 142 21.32 21.91 7.98
C ALA A 142 22.27 20.72 8.25
N ALA A 143 23.28 20.52 7.40
CA ALA A 143 24.24 19.43 7.60
C ALA A 143 25.01 19.52 8.94
N ALA A 144 25.27 20.72 9.43
CA ALA A 144 25.90 20.92 10.73
C ALA A 144 24.93 20.66 11.91
N ASP A 145 23.65 20.95 11.73
CA ASP A 145 22.61 20.78 12.75
C ASP A 145 22.14 19.32 12.86
N LEU A 146 21.97 18.61 11.74
CA LEU A 146 21.72 17.16 11.72
C LEU A 146 22.89 16.33 12.26
N GLY A 147 24.12 16.83 12.08
CA GLY A 147 25.32 16.12 12.52
C GLY A 147 25.74 15.01 11.56
N THR A 148 26.92 14.42 11.80
CA THR A 148 27.52 13.45 10.86
C THR A 148 27.52 12.05 11.46
N PRO A 149 26.54 11.19 11.09
CA PRO A 149 26.52 9.82 11.55
C PRO A 149 27.71 9.03 10.98
N SER A 150 28.24 8.11 11.79
CA SER A 150 29.32 7.22 11.33
C SER A 150 28.78 6.13 10.41
N LEU A 151 29.59 5.64 9.46
CA LEU A 151 29.16 4.53 8.61
C LEU A 151 28.87 3.25 9.39
N ASP A 152 29.58 3.01 10.49
CA ASP A 152 29.33 1.82 11.34
C ASP A 152 27.96 1.90 12.02
N GLU A 153 27.55 3.10 12.44
CA GLU A 153 26.22 3.38 13.00
C GLU A 153 25.13 3.13 11.96
N LEU A 154 25.22 3.79 10.80
CA LEU A 154 24.24 3.63 9.72
C LEU A 154 24.16 2.18 9.22
N ARG A 155 25.29 1.49 9.06
CA ARG A 155 25.30 0.08 8.63
C ARG A 155 24.71 -0.86 9.67
N GLY A 156 24.94 -0.58 10.96
CA GLY A 156 24.33 -1.33 12.05
C GLY A 156 22.81 -1.17 12.09
N GLU A 157 22.32 0.04 11.84
CA GLU A 157 20.89 0.34 11.78
C GLU A 157 20.23 -0.22 10.51
N LEU A 158 20.86 -0.11 9.34
CA LEU A 158 20.39 -0.78 8.11
C LEU A 158 20.33 -2.31 8.29
N ALA A 159 21.29 -2.91 8.99
CA ALA A 159 21.22 -4.33 9.35
C ALA A 159 20.04 -4.63 10.28
N ALA A 160 19.71 -3.72 11.21
CA ALA A 160 18.57 -3.89 12.10
C ALA A 160 17.24 -3.75 11.35
N VAL A 161 17.14 -2.80 10.41
CA VAL A 161 16.01 -2.63 9.48
C VAL A 161 15.81 -3.89 8.65
N ASP A 162 16.87 -4.41 8.04
CA ASP A 162 16.85 -5.67 7.27
C ASP A 162 16.33 -6.85 8.13
N ASN A 163 16.83 -6.99 9.36
CA ASN A 163 16.34 -8.00 10.30
C ASN A 163 14.87 -7.78 10.69
N ALA A 164 14.42 -6.53 10.79
CA ALA A 164 13.04 -6.19 11.14
C ALA A 164 12.09 -6.58 10.00
N PHE A 165 12.38 -6.23 8.75
CA PHE A 165 11.59 -6.68 7.60
C PHE A 165 11.63 -8.20 7.44
N SER A 166 12.81 -8.81 7.59
CA SER A 166 12.98 -10.28 7.51
C SER A 166 12.15 -11.06 8.53
N SER A 167 11.90 -10.48 9.71
CA SER A 167 11.13 -11.12 10.78
C SER A 167 9.67 -10.63 10.86
N TYR A 168 9.30 -9.62 10.08
CA TYR A 168 7.97 -9.02 10.11
C TYR A 168 6.83 -10.04 9.90
N PRO A 169 6.86 -10.92 8.87
CA PRO A 169 5.80 -11.92 8.69
C PRO A 169 5.59 -12.79 9.94
N GLN A 170 6.69 -13.20 10.58
CA GLN A 170 6.63 -14.01 11.79
C GLN A 170 6.07 -13.21 12.97
N ARG A 171 6.46 -11.94 13.13
CA ARG A 171 5.93 -11.08 14.19
C ARG A 171 4.43 -10.85 14.03
N THR A 172 3.94 -10.63 12.82
CA THR A 172 2.51 -10.47 12.51
C THR A 172 1.72 -11.74 12.82
N LEU A 173 2.31 -12.92 12.56
CA LEU A 173 1.72 -14.23 12.92
C LEU A 173 1.70 -14.47 14.44
N ASP A 174 2.76 -14.06 15.14
CA ASP A 174 2.93 -14.27 16.58
C ASP A 174 2.19 -13.23 17.42
N ALA A 175 1.88 -12.07 16.85
CA ALA A 175 1.24 -10.97 17.53
C ALA A 175 -0.11 -11.38 18.15
N PRO A 176 -0.50 -10.78 19.29
CA PRO A 176 -1.80 -11.04 19.89
C PRO A 176 -2.91 -10.67 18.90
N ALA A 177 -3.62 -11.68 18.42
CA ALA A 177 -4.84 -11.47 17.69
C ALA A 177 -5.90 -10.93 18.66
N PRO A 178 -6.63 -9.87 18.30
CA PRO A 178 -7.79 -9.51 19.09
C PRO A 178 -8.84 -10.64 18.97
N PRO A 179 -9.48 -11.07 20.08
CA PRO A 179 -10.28 -12.29 20.10
C PRO A 179 -11.58 -12.13 19.31
N GLY A 180 -11.71 -12.82 18.17
CA GLY A 180 -12.97 -12.97 17.45
C GLY A 180 -13.73 -14.19 17.97
N VAL A 181 -14.89 -13.99 18.61
CA VAL A 181 -15.78 -15.09 19.01
C VAL A 181 -16.99 -15.08 18.09
N SER A 182 -17.09 -16.06 17.19
CA SER A 182 -18.29 -16.28 16.40
C SER A 182 -19.47 -16.70 17.30
N ALA A 183 -20.71 -16.47 16.83
CA ALA A 183 -21.95 -16.91 17.49
C ALA A 183 -22.01 -18.44 17.76
N ASP A 184 -21.12 -19.21 17.13
CA ASP A 184 -21.05 -20.67 17.15
C ASP A 184 -19.93 -21.19 18.07
N GLY A 185 -19.15 -20.29 18.69
CA GLY A 185 -18.06 -20.62 19.61
C GLY A 185 -16.73 -21.01 18.95
N VAL A 186 -16.57 -20.78 17.64
CA VAL A 186 -15.28 -20.91 16.93
C VAL A 186 -14.49 -19.61 17.11
N THR A 187 -13.26 -19.71 17.61
CA THR A 187 -12.36 -18.58 17.82
C THR A 187 -11.59 -18.30 16.53
N GLN A 188 -11.89 -17.19 15.84
CA GLN A 188 -11.06 -16.73 14.73
C GLN A 188 -9.89 -15.90 15.27
N ARG A 189 -8.68 -16.25 14.84
CA ARG A 189 -7.45 -15.55 15.22
C ARG A 189 -7.04 -14.64 14.05
N ARG A 190 -7.46 -13.36 14.06
CA ARG A 190 -6.94 -12.34 13.12
C ARG A 190 -5.41 -12.29 13.21
N LEU A 191 -4.72 -11.88 12.16
CA LEU A 191 -3.31 -11.50 12.29
C LEU A 191 -3.21 -10.39 13.34
N GLY A 192 -2.30 -10.56 14.29
CA GLY A 192 -2.04 -9.47 15.23
C GLY A 192 -1.28 -8.37 14.51
N HIS A 193 -1.57 -7.12 14.83
CA HIS A 193 -0.80 -6.01 14.29
C HIS A 193 0.64 -6.06 14.84
N ALA A 194 1.60 -5.94 13.93
CA ALA A 194 3.00 -5.70 14.25
C ALA A 194 3.47 -4.50 13.42
N ASP A 195 4.33 -3.66 13.98
CA ASP A 195 5.07 -2.66 13.23
C ASP A 195 6.22 -3.36 12.46
N ALA A 196 6.40 -3.07 11.17
CA ALA A 196 7.43 -3.74 10.37
C ALA A 196 8.85 -3.35 10.75
N LEU A 197 9.05 -2.17 11.35
CA LEU A 197 10.33 -1.76 11.93
C LEU A 197 10.39 -1.99 13.44
N ALA A 198 9.42 -2.70 14.02
CA ALA A 198 9.41 -3.02 15.46
C ALA A 198 10.75 -3.61 15.92
N GLY A 199 11.34 -2.99 16.95
CA GLY A 199 12.58 -3.44 17.58
C GLY A 199 13.86 -2.83 17.00
N VAL A 200 13.78 -2.05 15.92
CA VAL A 200 14.92 -1.24 15.48
C VAL A 200 15.12 -0.09 16.47
N GLN A 201 16.36 0.08 16.93
CA GLN A 201 16.73 1.16 17.84
C GLN A 201 17.72 2.09 17.15
N LEU A 202 17.30 3.34 16.96
CA LEU A 202 18.17 4.39 16.44
C LEU A 202 19.25 4.72 17.48
N GLN A 203 20.48 4.74 17.02
CA GLN A 203 21.64 5.19 17.75
C GLN A 203 21.61 6.72 17.91
N PRO A 204 22.39 7.29 18.85
CA PRO A 204 22.22 8.69 19.25
C PRO A 204 22.42 9.73 18.14
N ALA A 205 23.31 9.50 17.16
CA ALA A 205 23.53 10.49 16.09
C ALA A 205 22.38 10.45 15.09
N THR A 206 21.96 9.26 14.67
CA THR A 206 20.78 9.07 13.81
C THR A 206 19.51 9.60 14.47
N LEU A 207 19.29 9.29 15.75
CA LEU A 207 18.12 9.79 16.49
C LEU A 207 18.12 11.32 16.61
N HIS A 208 19.28 11.93 16.81
CA HIS A 208 19.41 13.40 16.83
C HIS A 208 19.04 13.99 15.47
N ALA A 209 19.55 13.43 14.37
CA ALA A 209 19.23 13.88 13.02
C ALA A 209 17.71 13.81 12.76
N VAL A 210 17.08 12.66 12.99
CA VAL A 210 15.62 12.47 12.85
C VAL A 210 14.79 13.51 13.62
N GLN A 211 15.25 13.94 14.80
CA GLN A 211 14.57 14.97 15.60
C GLN A 211 14.74 16.40 15.06
N ARG A 212 15.70 16.62 14.16
CA ARG A 212 16.08 17.90 13.58
C ARG A 212 15.71 18.03 12.10
N ASP A 213 15.38 16.94 11.42
CA ASP A 213 15.05 16.93 9.99
C ASP A 213 13.93 17.92 9.63
N ALA A 214 12.78 17.90 10.33
CA ALA A 214 11.64 18.75 9.99
C ALA A 214 11.92 20.28 9.99
N PRO A 215 12.52 20.89 11.04
CA PRO A 215 12.87 22.31 10.99
C PRO A 215 13.93 22.62 9.92
N ASP A 216 14.89 21.72 9.67
CA ASP A 216 15.90 21.92 8.63
C ASP A 216 15.31 21.79 7.22
N ALA A 217 14.38 20.87 6.98
CA ALA A 217 13.61 20.75 5.75
C ALA A 217 12.86 22.05 5.45
N LEU A 218 12.19 22.64 6.45
CA LEU A 218 11.52 23.94 6.31
C LEU A 218 12.51 25.07 6.01
N MET A 219 13.70 25.07 6.63
CA MET A 219 14.75 26.06 6.35
C MET A 219 15.26 25.93 4.90
N LEU A 220 15.54 24.71 4.44
CA LEU A 220 16.01 24.47 3.07
C LEU A 220 14.94 24.86 2.05
N ALA A 221 13.67 24.47 2.29
CA ALA A 221 12.55 24.87 1.44
C ALA A 221 12.38 26.39 1.38
N ALA A 222 12.54 27.10 2.50
CA ALA A 222 12.55 28.56 2.52
C ALA A 222 13.78 29.16 1.79
N ALA A 223 14.92 28.47 1.79
CA ALA A 223 16.10 28.88 1.04
C ALA A 223 15.87 28.72 -0.48
N LEU A 224 15.21 27.64 -0.90
CA LEU A 224 14.81 27.44 -2.31
C LEU A 224 13.89 28.58 -2.77
N ASP A 225 12.83 28.89 -2.01
CA ASP A 225 11.93 30.02 -2.28
C ASP A 225 12.67 31.36 -2.40
N ARG A 226 13.70 31.56 -1.57
CA ARG A 226 14.45 32.81 -1.51
C ARG A 226 15.45 32.96 -2.65
N TYR A 227 16.16 31.90 -3.00
CA TYR A 227 17.37 31.99 -3.82
C TYR A 227 17.19 31.46 -5.25
N LEU A 228 16.32 30.47 -5.50
CA LEU A 228 16.10 29.94 -6.84
C LEU A 228 15.62 31.00 -7.84
N PRO A 229 14.72 31.96 -7.50
CA PRO A 229 14.35 33.02 -8.44
C PRO A 229 15.53 33.90 -8.88
N GLY A 230 16.51 34.12 -7.99
CA GLY A 230 17.73 34.85 -8.31
C GLY A 230 18.66 34.07 -9.22
N ILE A 231 18.78 32.75 -8.98
CA ILE A 231 19.55 31.83 -9.84
C ILE A 231 18.92 31.78 -11.24
N ALA A 232 17.61 31.57 -11.33
CA ALA A 232 16.86 31.54 -12.58
C ALA A 232 17.07 32.84 -13.40
N ALA A 233 17.02 34.00 -12.74
CA ALA A 233 17.21 35.30 -13.40
C ALA A 233 18.64 35.53 -13.92
N ALA A 234 19.64 34.88 -13.33
CA ALA A 234 21.05 34.99 -13.73
C ALA A 234 21.55 33.78 -14.53
N ARG A 235 20.67 32.82 -14.86
CA ARG A 235 20.99 31.57 -15.56
C ARG A 235 21.69 31.79 -16.90
N ASP A 236 21.31 32.84 -17.64
CA ASP A 236 21.91 33.17 -18.93
C ASP A 236 23.39 33.64 -18.80
N GLU A 237 23.86 33.96 -17.59
CA GLU A 237 25.29 34.23 -17.33
C GLU A 237 26.13 32.94 -17.29
N ALA A 238 25.50 31.77 -17.16
CA ALA A 238 26.14 30.45 -17.15
C ALA A 238 26.47 29.97 -18.56
N THR A 239 27.47 30.60 -19.21
CA THR A 239 27.80 30.32 -20.61
C THR A 239 28.28 28.89 -20.88
N ARG A 240 27.77 28.33 -21.97
CA ARG A 240 27.96 26.97 -22.51
C ARG A 240 29.40 26.58 -22.92
N PRO A 241 29.87 25.37 -22.56
CA PRO A 241 30.90 24.63 -23.30
C PRO A 241 30.30 23.97 -24.56
N SER A 242 30.99 23.96 -25.70
CA SER A 242 30.48 23.41 -26.97
C SER A 242 30.28 21.88 -27.01
N SER A 243 30.56 21.18 -25.92
CA SER A 243 30.52 19.72 -25.79
C SER A 243 30.00 19.32 -24.42
N ALA A 244 29.36 18.16 -24.31
CA ALA A 244 28.93 17.60 -23.02
C ALA A 244 30.11 17.50 -22.03
N VAL A 245 29.84 17.80 -20.76
CA VAL A 245 30.85 17.78 -19.68
C VAL A 245 30.50 16.73 -18.63
N THR A 246 31.51 16.02 -18.12
CA THR A 246 31.35 15.17 -16.93
C THR A 246 31.68 15.98 -15.69
N GLY A 247 30.75 16.06 -14.75
CA GLY A 247 30.85 16.87 -13.53
C GLY A 247 30.50 18.34 -13.74
N CYS A 248 30.97 19.17 -12.82
CA CYS A 248 30.68 20.60 -12.75
C CYS A 248 31.68 21.42 -13.58
N ASP A 249 31.21 22.20 -14.54
CA ASP A 249 32.05 23.03 -15.42
C ASP A 249 32.15 24.49 -14.97
N MET A 250 31.24 24.99 -14.13
CA MET A 250 31.31 26.35 -13.57
C MET A 250 32.04 26.40 -12.23
N LEU A 251 31.75 25.46 -11.33
CA LEU A 251 32.40 25.33 -10.02
C LEU A 251 32.34 23.88 -9.55
N ASP A 252 33.51 23.29 -9.34
CA ASP A 252 33.68 21.98 -8.71
C ASP A 252 34.38 22.18 -7.36
N ALA A 253 33.62 21.98 -6.28
CA ALA A 253 34.10 21.93 -4.92
C ALA A 253 33.53 20.71 -4.17
N SER A 254 33.46 19.58 -4.86
CA SER A 254 32.89 18.34 -4.32
C SER A 254 33.57 17.90 -3.02
N PRO A 255 32.81 17.34 -2.04
CA PRO A 255 31.38 17.02 -2.09
C PRO A 255 30.46 18.19 -1.64
N ALA A 256 31.00 19.39 -1.46
CA ALA A 256 30.28 20.48 -0.79
C ALA A 256 29.38 21.25 -1.75
N LEU A 257 29.88 21.57 -2.94
CA LEU A 257 29.16 22.36 -3.92
C LEU A 257 29.62 22.01 -5.33
N CYS A 258 28.66 21.69 -6.19
CA CYS A 258 28.83 21.49 -7.61
C CYS A 258 27.90 22.44 -8.39
N VAL A 259 28.43 23.19 -9.35
CA VAL A 259 27.65 24.05 -10.24
C VAL A 259 27.97 23.74 -11.70
N GLY A 260 26.96 23.26 -12.43
CA GLY A 260 26.95 23.07 -13.87
C GLY A 260 26.57 24.32 -14.65
N GLY A 261 27.01 24.37 -15.89
CA GLY A 261 26.65 25.39 -16.88
C GLY A 261 25.28 25.15 -17.52
N SER A 262 25.03 25.84 -18.64
CA SER A 262 23.81 25.69 -19.45
C SER A 262 23.96 24.66 -20.59
N GLY A 263 24.95 23.77 -20.48
CA GLY A 263 25.22 22.72 -21.46
C GLY A 263 24.78 21.36 -20.94
N ASP A 264 24.93 20.32 -21.75
CA ASP A 264 24.62 18.96 -21.30
C ASP A 264 25.72 18.50 -20.32
N ASN A 265 25.34 18.16 -19.08
CA ASN A 265 26.25 17.70 -18.05
C ASN A 265 25.94 16.24 -17.64
N THR A 266 26.98 15.51 -17.21
CA THR A 266 26.84 14.17 -16.61
C THR A 266 27.41 14.16 -15.20
N TYR A 267 26.56 13.92 -14.21
CA TYR A 267 26.90 13.93 -12.79
C TYR A 267 26.98 12.51 -12.25
N THR A 268 28.12 12.14 -11.66
CA THR A 268 28.35 10.79 -11.10
C THR A 268 28.66 10.79 -9.61
N GLY A 269 28.84 11.98 -9.01
CA GLY A 269 29.15 12.15 -7.59
C GLY A 269 27.96 12.76 -6.86
N ASP A 270 27.71 12.31 -5.64
CA ASP A 270 26.76 12.94 -4.74
C ASP A 270 27.38 14.16 -4.05
N GLU A 271 26.56 15.19 -3.87
CA GLU A 271 26.96 16.51 -3.39
C GLU A 271 26.01 16.96 -2.28
N MET A 272 26.50 17.79 -1.37
CA MET A 272 25.63 18.52 -0.44
C MET A 272 24.69 19.45 -1.20
N LEU A 273 25.24 20.18 -2.19
CA LEU A 273 24.46 21.03 -3.09
C LEU A 273 24.99 20.88 -4.53
N LEU A 274 24.13 20.41 -5.42
CA LEU A 274 24.36 20.36 -6.86
C LEU A 274 23.34 21.29 -7.53
N ILE A 275 23.83 22.21 -8.37
CA ILE A 275 22.98 23.09 -9.18
C ILE A 275 23.40 22.99 -10.64
N ASP A 276 22.48 22.62 -11.52
CA ASP A 276 22.65 22.70 -12.97
C ASP A 276 21.85 23.89 -13.54
N MET A 277 22.39 24.56 -14.55
CA MET A 277 21.79 25.77 -15.14
C MET A 277 21.02 25.48 -16.43
N GLY A 278 20.94 24.23 -16.85
CA GLY A 278 20.13 23.69 -17.93
C GLY A 278 20.96 22.96 -18.98
N GLY A 279 20.28 22.31 -19.92
CA GLY A 279 20.90 21.34 -20.82
C GLY A 279 20.01 20.11 -20.86
N ASN A 280 20.46 19.04 -21.53
CA ASN A 280 19.89 17.71 -21.35
C ASN A 280 20.90 16.89 -20.52
N ASN A 281 20.63 16.77 -19.24
CA ASN A 281 21.57 16.28 -18.25
C ASN A 281 21.38 14.80 -17.96
N VAL A 282 22.46 14.17 -17.50
CA VAL A 282 22.46 12.80 -17.00
C VAL A 282 22.96 12.79 -15.56
N TYR A 283 22.10 12.40 -14.64
CA TYR A 283 22.40 12.24 -13.22
C TYR A 283 22.56 10.75 -12.91
N ASP A 284 23.79 10.25 -13.03
CA ASP A 284 24.20 8.90 -12.61
C ASP A 284 24.69 8.92 -11.14
N ASN A 285 23.96 9.65 -10.30
CA ASN A 285 24.19 9.81 -8.87
C ASN A 285 22.85 9.69 -8.11
N GLY A 286 22.88 9.84 -6.80
CA GLY A 286 21.66 9.87 -5.97
C GLY A 286 20.79 11.10 -6.19
N ALA A 287 21.29 12.14 -6.87
CA ALA A 287 20.59 13.39 -7.19
C ALA A 287 19.74 13.95 -6.02
N GLY A 288 20.42 14.35 -4.94
CA GLY A 288 19.74 14.84 -3.75
C GLY A 288 19.39 13.73 -2.76
N ALA A 289 19.91 12.51 -2.94
CA ALA A 289 19.69 11.43 -1.98
C ALA A 289 20.63 11.53 -0.76
N ALA A 290 20.12 11.26 0.44
CA ALA A 290 20.86 11.37 1.68
C ALA A 290 20.54 10.23 2.68
N PRO A 291 21.47 9.88 3.59
CA PRO A 291 22.86 10.29 3.61
C PRO A 291 23.65 9.65 2.47
N PHE A 292 24.77 10.28 2.08
CA PHE A 292 25.69 9.74 1.07
C PHE A 292 27.13 9.67 1.58
N VAL A 293 27.97 8.90 0.89
CA VAL A 293 29.39 8.74 1.23
C VAL A 293 30.25 9.42 0.17
N PRO A 294 30.93 10.53 0.49
CA PRO A 294 31.80 11.19 -0.47
C PRO A 294 32.91 10.26 -0.99
N ALA A 295 33.19 10.34 -2.29
CA ALA A 295 34.26 9.56 -2.90
C ALA A 295 35.62 9.82 -2.23
N GLY A 296 36.31 8.75 -1.84
CA GLY A 296 37.63 8.84 -1.22
C GLY A 296 37.64 9.38 0.22
N SER A 297 36.48 9.53 0.87
CA SER A 297 36.38 10.05 2.24
C SER A 297 37.14 9.16 3.24
N PRO A 298 38.28 9.62 3.79
CA PRO A 298 39.07 8.83 4.72
C PRO A 298 38.43 8.89 6.11
N GLY A 299 37.78 7.81 6.52
CA GLY A 299 37.24 7.69 7.88
C GLY A 299 35.78 7.27 7.97
N GLY A 300 35.10 7.00 6.85
CA GLY A 300 33.79 6.39 6.86
C GLY A 300 32.73 7.22 7.58
N VAL A 301 32.62 8.50 7.21
CA VAL A 301 31.57 9.41 7.70
C VAL A 301 30.63 9.71 6.54
N ALA A 302 29.33 9.67 6.81
CA ALA A 302 28.31 10.00 5.83
C ALA A 302 27.87 11.46 5.96
N VAL A 303 27.44 12.05 4.85
CA VAL A 303 26.89 13.40 4.78
C VAL A 303 25.36 13.30 4.85
N PRO A 304 24.70 13.94 5.84
CA PRO A 304 23.27 13.74 6.11
C PRO A 304 22.33 14.55 5.20
N VAL A 305 22.84 15.53 4.44
CA VAL A 305 22.01 16.41 3.60
C VAL A 305 22.52 16.37 2.16
N SER A 306 21.60 16.23 1.20
CA SER A 306 21.88 16.41 -0.22
C SER A 306 20.75 17.16 -0.89
N VAL A 307 21.08 18.21 -1.63
CA VAL A 307 20.14 19.02 -2.41
C VAL A 307 20.60 19.06 -3.85
N ASN A 308 19.77 18.58 -4.77
CA ASN A 308 19.98 18.65 -6.20
C ASN A 308 18.98 19.61 -6.83
N VAL A 309 19.44 20.53 -7.67
CA VAL A 309 18.60 21.51 -8.37
C VAL A 309 18.99 21.54 -9.84
N ASP A 310 18.08 21.13 -10.71
CA ASP A 310 18.15 21.41 -12.14
C ASP A 310 17.29 22.63 -12.46
N MET A 311 17.92 23.71 -12.93
CA MET A 311 17.23 24.93 -13.37
C MET A 311 16.88 24.92 -14.87
N GLY A 312 17.19 23.82 -15.55
CA GLY A 312 16.92 23.55 -16.95
C GLY A 312 15.45 23.39 -17.29
N GLY A 313 15.22 23.22 -18.58
CA GLY A 313 13.92 22.79 -19.13
C GLY A 313 14.15 21.76 -20.23
N GLY A 314 15.25 21.01 -20.11
CA GLY A 314 15.69 20.06 -21.11
C GLY A 314 15.05 18.69 -20.92
N SER A 315 15.62 17.68 -21.56
CA SER A 315 15.23 16.30 -21.33
C SER A 315 16.27 15.59 -20.49
N ASP A 316 16.03 15.52 -19.19
CA ASP A 316 17.00 15.05 -18.20
C ASP A 316 16.77 13.57 -17.86
N THR A 317 17.85 12.87 -17.54
CA THR A 317 17.81 11.46 -17.12
C THR A 317 18.46 11.31 -15.76
N TYR A 318 17.71 10.80 -14.79
CA TYR A 318 18.18 10.50 -13.45
C TYR A 318 18.22 8.99 -13.25
N THR A 319 19.41 8.43 -13.02
CA THR A 319 19.61 7.00 -12.78
C THR A 319 20.23 6.81 -11.40
N ALA A 320 19.46 6.29 -10.46
CA ALA A 320 19.91 6.05 -9.09
C ALA A 320 20.96 4.93 -9.04
N PRO A 321 22.17 5.19 -8.54
CA PRO A 321 23.19 4.16 -8.38
C PRO A 321 22.95 3.35 -7.09
N ARG A 322 23.72 2.28 -6.93
CA ARG A 322 23.85 1.61 -5.62
C ARG A 322 24.51 2.57 -4.65
N SER A 323 23.91 2.71 -3.47
CA SER A 323 24.44 3.53 -2.39
C SER A 323 25.78 3.00 -1.90
N ALA A 324 26.73 3.92 -1.72
CA ALA A 324 28.02 3.60 -1.13
C ALA A 324 27.91 3.12 0.33
N LEU A 325 26.79 3.40 1.01
CA LEU A 325 26.51 2.94 2.38
C LEU A 325 26.65 1.43 2.52
N THR A 326 26.21 0.66 1.52
CA THR A 326 26.23 -0.81 1.53
C THR A 326 27.26 -1.42 0.58
N SER A 327 27.90 -0.62 -0.29
CA SER A 327 28.81 -1.09 -1.36
C SER A 327 30.10 -1.80 -0.89
N ASP A 328 30.64 -1.42 0.28
CA ASP A 328 31.91 -1.94 0.84
C ASP A 328 31.70 -2.87 2.04
N ALA A 329 30.47 -2.98 2.55
CA ALA A 329 30.17 -3.96 3.57
C ALA A 329 30.37 -5.35 2.93
N GLY A 330 31.12 -6.24 3.57
CA GLY A 330 31.18 -7.64 3.14
C GLY A 330 29.76 -8.20 2.92
N ALA A 331 29.65 -9.34 2.23
CA ALA A 331 28.42 -9.91 1.65
C ALA A 331 27.16 -10.09 2.55
N SER A 332 27.10 -9.53 3.77
CA SER A 332 26.01 -9.61 4.72
C SER A 332 24.95 -8.50 4.63
N LEU A 333 25.21 -7.34 4.01
CA LEU A 333 24.19 -6.31 3.83
C LEU A 333 23.59 -6.34 2.42
N ALA A 334 22.28 -6.14 2.36
CA ALA A 334 21.54 -5.89 1.14
C ALA A 334 22.12 -4.75 0.31
N PRO A 335 22.17 -4.87 -1.04
CA PRO A 335 22.38 -3.71 -1.87
C PRO A 335 21.22 -2.72 -1.66
N LEU A 336 21.59 -1.47 -1.36
CA LEU A 336 20.68 -0.34 -1.19
C LEU A 336 20.82 0.56 -2.41
N VAL A 337 19.72 0.94 -3.03
CA VAL A 337 19.66 2.01 -4.04
C VAL A 337 18.99 3.22 -3.41
N LEU A 338 19.66 4.37 -3.45
CA LEU A 338 19.12 5.65 -3.00
C LEU A 338 19.08 6.60 -4.18
N GLY A 339 17.89 7.11 -4.51
CA GLY A 339 17.66 7.89 -5.72
C GLY A 339 16.84 9.16 -5.51
N GLN A 340 17.08 10.15 -6.34
CA GLN A 340 16.39 11.43 -6.51
C GLN A 340 15.60 11.91 -5.29
N GLY A 341 16.23 12.72 -4.45
CA GLY A 341 15.59 13.31 -3.27
C GLY A 341 15.23 12.32 -2.16
N ALA A 342 15.69 11.06 -2.22
CA ALA A 342 15.43 10.07 -1.18
C ALA A 342 16.21 10.34 0.12
N ALA A 343 15.66 9.91 1.24
CA ALA A 343 16.26 10.02 2.55
C ALA A 343 16.17 8.72 3.34
N VAL A 344 17.23 8.34 4.07
CA VAL A 344 17.19 7.23 5.03
C VAL A 344 17.86 7.59 6.35
N LEU A 345 17.38 7.05 7.47
CA LEU A 345 18.05 7.10 8.79
C LEU A 345 18.59 8.50 9.17
N GLY A 346 17.69 9.49 9.26
CA GLY A 346 18.02 10.88 9.60
C GLY A 346 18.67 11.67 8.46
N GLY A 347 18.59 11.16 7.23
CA GLY A 347 18.94 11.90 6.04
C GLY A 347 17.87 12.94 5.68
N LEU A 348 18.30 14.03 5.06
CA LEU A 348 17.44 15.02 4.43
C LEU A 348 17.81 15.16 2.95
N GLY A 349 16.96 14.60 2.09
CA GLY A 349 17.14 14.57 0.64
C GLY A 349 16.16 15.49 -0.08
N ILE A 350 16.66 16.33 -0.98
CA ILE A 350 15.82 17.21 -1.81
C ILE A 350 16.30 17.17 -3.26
N SER A 351 15.39 16.88 -4.19
CA SER A 351 15.61 17.06 -5.63
C SER A 351 14.61 18.08 -6.17
N VAL A 352 15.09 19.01 -6.97
CA VAL A 352 14.28 20.00 -7.69
C VAL A 352 14.62 19.90 -9.17
N ASN A 353 13.62 19.68 -10.01
CA ASN A 353 13.70 19.91 -11.44
C ASN A 353 12.77 21.08 -11.78
N ALA A 354 13.28 22.13 -12.40
CA ALA A 354 12.48 23.31 -12.72
C ALA A 354 11.53 23.11 -13.92
N GLY A 355 11.73 22.03 -14.69
CA GLY A 355 10.81 21.55 -15.73
C GLY A 355 11.53 20.87 -16.89
N GLY A 356 10.83 20.64 -18.00
CA GLY A 356 11.31 19.80 -19.10
C GLY A 356 10.89 18.34 -18.94
N ASP A 357 11.09 17.53 -19.98
CA ASP A 357 10.69 16.10 -19.95
C ASP A 357 11.80 15.26 -19.30
N ALA A 358 11.62 14.82 -18.06
CA ALA A 358 12.58 14.05 -17.29
C ALA A 358 12.23 12.55 -17.16
N SER A 359 13.27 11.73 -17.04
CA SER A 359 13.16 10.31 -16.72
C SER A 359 13.89 9.99 -15.43
N TYR A 360 13.13 9.59 -14.42
CA TYR A 360 13.61 9.17 -13.11
C TYR A 360 13.60 7.64 -13.01
N LEU A 361 14.78 7.05 -12.88
CA LEU A 361 15.00 5.60 -12.88
C LEU A 361 15.72 5.18 -11.60
N ALA A 362 15.12 4.25 -10.87
CA ALA A 362 15.79 3.53 -9.79
C ALA A 362 15.61 2.02 -9.99
N THR A 363 16.71 1.27 -10.00
CA THR A 363 16.63 -0.19 -10.17
C THR A 363 17.67 -0.85 -9.28
N ALA A 364 17.20 -1.65 -8.33
CA ALA A 364 18.09 -2.47 -7.53
C ALA A 364 18.77 -3.54 -8.41
N PRO A 365 19.99 -3.95 -8.06
CA PRO A 365 20.57 -5.15 -8.64
C PRO A 365 19.88 -6.42 -8.13
N ALA A 366 19.99 -7.51 -8.88
CA ALA A 366 19.51 -8.80 -8.40
C ALA A 366 20.25 -9.18 -7.11
N PRO A 367 19.53 -9.59 -6.04
CA PRO A 367 20.18 -10.12 -4.86
C PRO A 367 21.08 -11.29 -5.27
N ALA A 368 22.29 -11.35 -4.71
CA ALA A 368 23.17 -12.47 -4.97
C ALA A 368 22.55 -13.75 -4.38
N PRO A 369 22.53 -14.88 -5.12
CA PRO A 369 22.00 -16.12 -4.57
C PRO A 369 22.87 -16.57 -3.39
N VAL A 370 22.27 -16.66 -2.19
CA VAL A 370 22.97 -17.13 -1.00
C VAL A 370 22.96 -18.66 -0.96
N VAL A 371 24.14 -19.24 -0.77
CA VAL A 371 24.33 -20.70 -0.61
C VAL A 371 24.32 -21.01 0.89
N GLY A 372 23.14 -21.06 1.51
CA GLY A 372 22.99 -21.35 2.94
C GLY A 372 21.53 -21.32 3.41
N LEU A 373 21.19 -22.11 4.43
CA LEU A 373 19.82 -22.23 4.96
C LEU A 373 19.43 -21.10 5.95
N GLY A 374 20.28 -20.10 6.19
CA GLY A 374 20.13 -19.16 7.30
C GLY A 374 20.10 -17.66 6.97
N ASP A 375 20.53 -17.24 5.78
CA ASP A 375 20.59 -15.83 5.39
C ASP A 375 19.69 -15.60 4.18
N THR A 376 18.68 -14.73 4.33
CA THR A 376 17.75 -14.34 3.25
C THR A 376 18.27 -13.03 2.66
N PRO A 377 18.88 -13.01 1.46
CA PRO A 377 19.36 -11.76 0.85
C PRO A 377 18.21 -10.77 0.66
N TYR A 378 18.38 -9.56 1.20
CA TYR A 378 17.46 -8.43 1.05
C TYR A 378 17.95 -7.48 -0.04
N ALA A 379 17.07 -6.76 -0.73
CA ALA A 379 17.42 -5.66 -1.61
C ALA A 379 16.44 -4.50 -1.36
N GLU A 380 16.98 -3.29 -1.24
CA GLU A 380 16.20 -2.12 -0.86
C GLU A 380 16.37 -1.00 -1.87
N THR A 381 15.27 -0.35 -2.22
CA THR A 381 15.30 0.87 -3.04
C THR A 381 14.45 1.94 -2.39
N VAL A 382 15.07 3.06 -2.06
CA VAL A 382 14.40 4.28 -1.60
C VAL A 382 14.65 5.36 -2.64
N ALA A 383 13.61 5.86 -3.31
CA ALA A 383 13.80 6.75 -4.45
C ALA A 383 12.67 7.76 -4.66
N GLN A 384 12.96 8.85 -5.38
CA GLN A 384 11.95 9.78 -5.92
C GLN A 384 11.16 10.48 -4.80
N GLY A 385 11.88 11.20 -3.94
CA GLY A 385 11.31 11.95 -2.82
C GLY A 385 10.81 11.09 -1.66
N SER A 386 11.27 9.84 -1.56
CA SER A 386 10.88 8.90 -0.51
C SER A 386 11.76 8.93 0.73
N GLY A 387 11.20 8.54 1.87
CA GLY A 387 11.89 8.51 3.16
C GLY A 387 11.81 7.15 3.86
N LEU A 388 12.93 6.65 4.40
CA LEU A 388 12.99 5.51 5.34
C LEU A 388 13.63 5.99 6.65
N ALA A 389 12.80 6.41 7.61
CA ALA A 389 13.23 7.11 8.82
C ALA A 389 14.07 8.37 8.52
N GLY A 390 13.70 9.11 7.49
CA GLY A 390 14.29 10.40 7.10
C GLY A 390 13.31 11.20 6.25
N ASP A 391 13.67 12.44 5.91
CA ASP A 391 12.80 13.38 5.19
C ASP A 391 13.24 13.52 3.72
N GLY A 392 12.40 13.07 2.77
CA GLY A 392 12.69 13.04 1.34
C GLY A 392 11.74 13.92 0.53
N PHE A 393 12.25 14.69 -0.42
CA PHE A 393 11.42 15.56 -1.26
C PHE A 393 11.89 15.57 -2.71
N LEU A 394 10.95 15.42 -3.63
CA LEU A 394 11.15 15.65 -5.06
C LEU A 394 10.11 16.66 -5.55
N PHE A 395 10.60 17.76 -6.10
CA PHE A 395 9.78 18.78 -6.75
C PHE A 395 10.12 18.81 -8.24
N ASP A 396 9.12 18.64 -9.08
CA ASP A 396 9.26 18.69 -10.53
C ASP A 396 8.29 19.74 -11.11
N GLY A 397 8.89 20.67 -11.85
CA GLY A 397 8.26 21.87 -12.39
C GLY A 397 7.59 21.65 -13.75
N GLY A 398 7.63 20.42 -14.26
CA GLY A 398 6.72 19.91 -15.27
C GLY A 398 7.31 19.50 -16.58
N GLY A 399 6.55 18.70 -17.31
CA GLY A 399 7.02 17.99 -18.49
C GLY A 399 6.15 16.76 -18.70
N ASN A 400 6.49 15.94 -19.68
CA ASN A 400 5.99 14.57 -19.76
C ASN A 400 7.01 13.66 -19.11
N ASP A 401 6.82 13.43 -17.81
CA ASP A 401 7.83 12.80 -16.98
C ASP A 401 7.60 11.29 -16.82
N SER A 402 8.67 10.56 -16.53
CA SER A 402 8.59 9.13 -16.24
C SER A 402 9.33 8.79 -14.96
N TYR A 403 8.56 8.38 -13.97
CA TYR A 403 9.02 7.89 -12.67
C TYR A 403 8.93 6.38 -12.65
N ARG A 404 10.09 5.71 -12.72
CA ARG A 404 10.17 4.25 -12.75
C ARG A 404 11.08 3.70 -11.67
N VAL A 405 10.51 2.89 -10.79
CA VAL A 405 11.24 2.05 -9.85
C VAL A 405 10.97 0.59 -10.19
N ALA A 406 12.04 -0.21 -10.32
CA ALA A 406 11.93 -1.62 -10.64
C ALA A 406 12.87 -2.46 -9.78
N GLN A 407 12.38 -3.60 -9.32
CA GLN A 407 13.18 -4.66 -8.72
C GLN A 407 13.36 -5.80 -9.72
N PRO A 408 14.55 -6.38 -9.81
CA PRO A 408 14.76 -7.61 -10.56
C PRO A 408 14.06 -8.79 -9.85
N PRO A 409 13.70 -9.85 -10.59
CA PRO A 409 13.17 -11.08 -10.01
C PRO A 409 14.04 -11.56 -8.84
N PRO A 410 13.47 -11.79 -7.65
CA PRO A 410 14.25 -12.28 -6.52
C PRO A 410 14.84 -13.66 -6.84
N ALA A 411 16.11 -13.88 -6.48
CA ALA A 411 16.68 -15.23 -6.48
C ALA A 411 15.98 -16.09 -5.41
N SER A 412 16.08 -17.42 -5.50
CA SER A 412 15.46 -18.33 -4.52
C SER A 412 15.79 -17.91 -3.07
N ARG A 413 14.76 -17.61 -2.25
CA ARG A 413 14.85 -17.08 -0.88
C ARG A 413 15.44 -15.67 -0.76
N SER A 414 14.81 -14.65 -1.35
CA SER A 414 15.23 -13.24 -1.18
C SER A 414 14.06 -12.38 -0.69
N LEU A 415 14.37 -11.27 -0.04
CA LEU A 415 13.41 -10.24 0.36
C LEU A 415 13.65 -8.99 -0.48
N THR A 416 12.59 -8.31 -0.90
CA THR A 416 12.72 -7.04 -1.63
C THR A 416 11.72 -6.03 -1.10
N THR A 417 12.22 -4.85 -0.73
CA THR A 417 11.40 -3.71 -0.32
C THR A 417 11.68 -2.54 -1.23
N VAL A 418 10.61 -1.92 -1.71
CA VAL A 418 10.66 -0.67 -2.48
C VAL A 418 9.91 0.38 -1.70
N VAL A 419 10.53 1.55 -1.47
CA VAL A 419 9.89 2.76 -0.95
C VAL A 419 10.11 3.87 -1.97
N ALA A 420 9.08 4.22 -2.74
CA ALA A 420 9.24 5.09 -3.90
C ALA A 420 8.19 6.19 -4.03
N GLN A 421 8.49 7.22 -4.80
CA GLN A 421 7.52 8.19 -5.31
C GLN A 421 6.76 8.89 -4.19
N GLY A 422 7.51 9.60 -3.33
CA GLY A 422 6.95 10.35 -2.21
C GLY A 422 6.46 9.49 -1.05
N SER A 423 6.78 8.20 -1.00
CA SER A 423 6.41 7.30 0.10
C SER A 423 7.35 7.45 1.30
N ALA A 424 6.78 7.35 2.51
CA ALA A 424 7.48 7.40 3.78
C ALA A 424 7.30 6.09 4.56
N TYR A 425 8.38 5.58 5.10
CA TYR A 425 8.42 4.48 6.06
C TYR A 425 9.20 4.95 7.27
N SER A 426 8.72 4.78 8.51
CA SER A 426 9.52 5.28 9.62
C SER A 426 9.33 4.63 10.99
N LEU A 427 10.37 4.78 11.80
CA LEU A 427 10.47 4.51 13.24
C LEU A 427 10.12 5.73 14.12
N ALA A 428 9.91 6.87 13.47
CA ALA A 428 9.72 8.19 14.06
C ALA A 428 8.93 9.08 13.08
N PRO A 429 8.50 10.28 13.44
CA PRO A 429 7.82 11.15 12.47
C PRO A 429 8.75 11.46 11.27
N GLY A 430 8.40 10.99 10.06
CA GLY A 430 9.11 11.20 8.79
C GLY A 430 8.17 11.72 7.69
N ALA A 431 8.69 12.49 6.74
CA ALA A 431 7.92 13.13 5.67
C ALA A 431 8.55 12.82 4.33
N ALA A 432 7.71 12.40 3.40
CA ALA A 432 8.09 12.18 2.03
C ALA A 432 7.14 12.91 1.10
N ALA A 433 7.65 13.48 0.01
CA ALA A 433 6.79 14.03 -1.02
C ALA A 433 7.39 13.93 -2.42
N LEU A 434 6.53 13.60 -3.38
CA LEU A 434 6.74 13.84 -4.80
C LEU A 434 5.67 14.82 -5.25
N ILE A 435 6.10 16.00 -5.69
CA ILE A 435 5.23 17.07 -6.16
C ILE A 435 5.59 17.34 -7.62
N GLN A 436 4.73 16.88 -8.51
CA GLN A 436 4.80 17.12 -9.94
C GLN A 436 3.80 18.21 -10.32
N THR A 437 4.25 19.21 -11.08
CA THR A 437 3.41 20.32 -11.54
C THR A 437 3.68 20.60 -13.01
N GLY A 438 2.75 21.17 -13.78
CA GLY A 438 2.96 21.57 -15.17
C GLY A 438 1.98 20.97 -16.20
N GLY A 439 1.07 20.08 -15.80
CA GLY A 439 -0.04 19.62 -16.63
C GLY A 439 0.33 18.66 -17.78
N GLY A 440 1.55 18.10 -17.79
CA GLY A 440 2.01 17.16 -18.82
C GLY A 440 1.54 15.72 -18.56
N SER A 441 1.76 14.81 -19.52
CA SER A 441 1.40 13.40 -19.35
C SER A 441 2.53 12.66 -18.65
N THR A 442 2.29 12.27 -17.40
CA THR A 442 3.29 11.69 -16.51
C THR A 442 3.01 10.20 -16.26
N SER A 443 4.07 9.40 -16.17
CA SER A 443 3.98 7.98 -15.85
C SER A 443 4.70 7.65 -14.54
N TYR A 444 4.00 6.96 -13.65
CA TYR A 444 4.50 6.50 -12.35
C TYR A 444 4.39 4.99 -12.29
N SER A 445 5.52 4.30 -12.17
CA SER A 445 5.63 2.85 -12.21
C SER A 445 6.48 2.35 -11.05
N VAL A 446 5.93 1.49 -10.20
CA VAL A 446 6.66 0.70 -9.22
C VAL A 446 6.43 -0.77 -9.49
N ASP A 447 7.49 -1.47 -9.87
CA ASP A 447 7.48 -2.91 -10.13
C ASP A 447 8.38 -3.60 -9.10
N ALA A 448 7.79 -4.33 -8.15
CA ALA A 448 8.55 -5.13 -7.18
C ALA A 448 9.08 -6.45 -7.76
N GLY A 449 8.85 -6.69 -9.06
CA GLY A 449 9.32 -7.87 -9.79
C GLY A 449 8.34 -9.05 -9.71
N THR A 450 8.62 -10.05 -10.55
CA THR A 450 7.94 -11.36 -10.50
C THR A 450 8.83 -12.37 -9.82
N TYR A 451 8.33 -13.01 -8.77
CA TYR A 451 9.04 -14.09 -8.09
C TYR A 451 8.75 -15.46 -8.73
N ALA A 452 9.79 -16.21 -9.10
CA ALA A 452 9.65 -17.54 -9.73
C ALA A 452 10.71 -18.56 -9.29
N PRO A 453 10.70 -19.05 -8.04
CA PRO A 453 11.69 -20.01 -7.54
C PRO A 453 11.34 -21.44 -7.93
N THR A 454 12.33 -22.32 -7.82
CA THR A 454 12.18 -23.78 -7.94
C THR A 454 12.21 -24.51 -6.59
N VAL A 455 12.40 -23.80 -5.47
CA VAL A 455 12.52 -24.38 -4.12
C VAL A 455 11.79 -23.50 -3.10
N ALA A 456 10.99 -24.11 -2.21
CA ALA A 456 10.27 -23.42 -1.16
C ALA A 456 11.20 -22.79 -0.08
N GLY A 457 10.82 -21.62 0.42
CA GLY A 457 11.49 -20.93 1.53
C GLY A 457 10.80 -19.60 1.86
N ARG A 458 11.11 -19.05 3.05
CA ARG A 458 10.54 -17.80 3.59
C ARG A 458 10.71 -16.64 2.61
N MET A 459 9.64 -15.86 2.41
CA MET A 459 9.64 -14.73 1.50
C MET A 459 8.69 -13.61 1.95
N PHE A 460 9.12 -12.37 1.75
CA PHE A 460 8.31 -11.16 1.86
C PHE A 460 8.71 -10.24 0.69
N VAL A 461 7.74 -9.92 -0.17
CA VAL A 461 7.89 -8.98 -1.29
C VAL A 461 6.92 -7.82 -1.04
N THR A 462 7.46 -6.63 -0.84
CA THR A 462 6.69 -5.39 -0.67
C THR A 462 6.97 -4.39 -1.78
N ALA A 463 5.90 -3.91 -2.39
CA ALA A 463 5.91 -2.74 -3.25
C ALA A 463 5.24 -1.58 -2.50
N GLU A 464 6.03 -0.60 -2.05
CA GLU A 464 5.51 0.61 -1.41
C GLU A 464 5.85 1.82 -2.25
N GLY A 465 4.82 2.56 -2.64
CA GLY A 465 4.98 3.56 -3.67
C GLY A 465 3.89 4.61 -3.67
N GLN A 466 4.16 5.73 -4.33
CA GLN A 466 3.13 6.68 -4.74
C GLN A 466 2.42 7.31 -3.52
N GLY A 467 3.20 7.86 -2.60
CA GLY A 467 2.67 8.52 -1.41
C GLY A 467 2.13 7.57 -0.34
N SER A 468 2.71 6.38 -0.16
CA SER A 468 2.36 5.51 0.99
C SER A 468 3.05 5.96 2.28
N ALA A 469 2.34 5.95 3.40
CA ALA A 469 2.85 6.30 4.73
C ALA A 469 2.76 5.11 5.70
N ASN A 470 3.90 4.57 6.11
CA ASN A 470 3.98 3.42 6.99
C ASN A 470 4.70 3.76 8.31
N GLY A 471 4.00 3.51 9.43
CA GLY A 471 4.43 3.83 10.79
C GLY A 471 3.71 5.04 11.40
N GLU A 472 3.56 5.05 12.73
CA GLU A 472 2.87 6.13 13.44
C GLU A 472 3.55 7.50 13.20
N GLY A 473 2.74 8.51 12.88
CA GLY A 473 3.20 9.90 12.70
C GLY A 473 4.00 10.15 11.41
N THR A 474 3.94 9.23 10.44
CA THR A 474 4.48 9.43 9.09
C THR A 474 3.52 10.19 8.20
N THR A 475 4.05 10.89 7.20
CA THR A 475 3.24 11.48 6.13
C THR A 475 3.95 11.29 4.80
N ALA A 476 3.16 10.92 3.80
CA ALA A 476 3.59 10.77 2.43
C ALA A 476 2.61 11.55 1.54
N LEU A 477 3.14 12.26 0.55
CA LEU A 477 2.34 12.99 -0.43
C LEU A 477 2.82 12.65 -1.84
N LEU A 478 1.88 12.23 -2.67
CA LEU A 478 2.02 12.29 -4.12
C LEU A 478 1.03 13.34 -4.63
N TYR A 479 1.54 14.37 -5.29
CA TYR A 479 0.73 15.41 -5.90
C TYR A 479 1.09 15.56 -7.36
N ASP A 480 0.05 15.61 -8.19
CA ASP A 480 0.12 15.87 -9.61
C ASP A 480 -0.97 16.89 -9.98
N ASP A 481 -0.60 17.97 -10.68
CA ASP A 481 -1.52 19.09 -10.95
C ASP A 481 -2.44 18.88 -12.16
N GLY A 482 -2.42 17.67 -12.74
CA GLY A 482 -3.27 17.23 -13.83
C GLY A 482 -2.47 16.82 -15.07
N GLY A 483 -3.17 16.31 -16.07
CA GLY A 483 -2.51 15.75 -17.23
C GLY A 483 -3.25 14.53 -17.74
N ALA A 484 -2.54 13.67 -18.46
CA ALA A 484 -3.00 12.34 -18.80
C ALA A 484 -2.04 11.35 -18.15
N ASP A 485 -2.31 11.01 -16.89
CA ASP A 485 -1.30 10.37 -16.03
C ASP A 485 -1.63 8.91 -15.77
N THR A 486 -0.58 8.11 -15.60
CA THR A 486 -0.71 6.67 -15.32
C THR A 486 0.12 6.30 -14.11
N TYR A 487 -0.52 5.64 -13.15
CA TYR A 487 0.04 5.16 -11.90
C TYR A 487 -0.12 3.64 -11.84
N ALA A 488 0.99 2.91 -11.77
CA ALA A 488 1.00 1.46 -11.71
C ALA A 488 1.90 0.95 -10.58
N LEU A 489 1.32 0.16 -9.67
CA LEU A 489 2.02 -0.66 -8.71
C LEU A 489 1.74 -2.13 -9.00
N THR A 490 2.80 -2.92 -9.19
CA THR A 490 2.67 -4.34 -9.50
C THR A 490 3.61 -5.20 -8.66
N ALA A 491 3.07 -6.32 -8.16
CA ALA A 491 3.86 -7.42 -7.62
C ALA A 491 3.28 -8.76 -8.08
N ALA A 492 4.14 -9.72 -8.43
CA ALA A 492 3.68 -11.02 -8.92
C ALA A 492 4.51 -12.18 -8.38
N SER A 493 3.87 -13.34 -8.31
CA SER A 493 4.43 -14.60 -7.82
C SER A 493 3.99 -15.76 -8.70
N ASP A 494 4.95 -16.59 -9.12
CA ASP A 494 4.77 -17.83 -9.89
C ASP A 494 5.65 -18.93 -9.27
N VAL A 495 5.14 -19.56 -8.20
CA VAL A 495 5.91 -20.53 -7.42
C VAL A 495 5.54 -21.95 -7.83
N THR A 496 6.39 -22.59 -8.64
CA THR A 496 6.12 -23.94 -9.19
C THR A 496 6.66 -25.10 -8.33
N GLY A 497 7.17 -24.81 -7.12
CA GLY A 497 7.73 -25.80 -6.20
C GLY A 497 6.68 -26.42 -5.25
N PRO A 498 6.88 -27.65 -4.75
CA PRO A 498 5.95 -28.27 -3.80
C PRO A 498 5.75 -27.37 -2.58
N PRO A 499 4.51 -27.23 -2.07
CA PRO A 499 4.25 -26.45 -0.87
C PRO A 499 5.09 -26.99 0.28
N ASP A 500 5.73 -26.09 1.05
CA ASP A 500 6.34 -26.48 2.32
C ASP A 500 5.21 -26.72 3.33
N ASP A 501 5.20 -27.87 3.99
CA ASP A 501 4.16 -28.26 4.97
C ASP A 501 4.16 -27.38 6.24
N GLN A 502 5.03 -26.36 6.31
CA GLN A 502 5.17 -25.42 7.41
C GLN A 502 4.55 -24.05 7.01
N PRO A 503 3.39 -23.64 7.59
CA PRO A 503 2.79 -22.33 7.32
C PRO A 503 3.72 -21.14 7.66
N ILE A 504 4.70 -21.36 8.53
CA ILE A 504 5.75 -20.39 8.94
C ILE A 504 6.73 -20.05 7.79
N ASN A 505 6.72 -20.80 6.70
CA ASN A 505 7.57 -20.56 5.53
C ASN A 505 6.78 -20.07 4.31
N ALA A 506 5.50 -19.73 4.48
CA ALA A 506 4.68 -19.26 3.38
C ALA A 506 5.13 -17.87 2.90
N PRO A 507 5.02 -17.60 1.59
CA PRO A 507 5.46 -16.33 1.04
C PRO A 507 4.40 -15.24 1.30
N THR A 508 4.85 -14.05 1.66
CA THR A 508 3.99 -12.87 1.86
C THR A 508 4.21 -11.88 0.71
N PHE A 509 3.11 -11.39 0.12
CA PHE A 509 3.15 -10.34 -0.90
C PHE A 509 2.20 -9.21 -0.53
N GLN A 510 2.73 -7.99 -0.53
CA GLN A 510 1.96 -6.79 -0.22
C GLN A 510 2.26 -5.70 -1.26
N VAL A 511 1.19 -5.05 -1.71
CA VAL A 511 1.27 -3.85 -2.54
C VAL A 511 0.55 -2.75 -1.80
N GLN A 512 1.27 -1.67 -1.48
CA GLN A 512 0.74 -0.52 -0.75
C GLN A 512 1.10 0.77 -1.48
N GLY A 513 0.13 1.60 -1.82
CA GLY A 513 0.46 2.85 -2.50
C GLY A 513 -0.69 3.71 -2.96
N GLN A 514 -0.37 4.79 -3.68
CA GLN A 514 -1.35 5.77 -4.18
C GLN A 514 -2.09 6.45 -3.03
N GLY A 515 -1.35 7.06 -2.09
CA GLY A 515 -1.92 7.70 -0.92
C GLY A 515 -2.42 6.71 0.13
N PHE A 516 -1.69 5.61 0.37
CA PHE A 516 -2.01 4.62 1.39
C PHE A 516 -1.43 5.02 2.76
N ALA A 517 -2.06 4.66 3.88
CA ALA A 517 -1.42 4.71 5.19
C ALA A 517 -1.67 3.43 6.02
N ASP A 518 -0.62 2.85 6.60
CA ASP A 518 -0.82 1.80 7.62
C ASP A 518 -1.47 2.43 8.85
N ALA A 519 -0.94 3.56 9.34
CA ALA A 519 -1.48 4.33 10.46
C ALA A 519 -1.44 5.83 10.14
N GLY A 520 -2.49 6.59 10.50
CA GLY A 520 -2.55 8.04 10.28
C GLY A 520 -3.41 8.46 9.08
N THR A 521 -2.96 9.46 8.31
CA THR A 521 -3.77 10.08 7.25
C THR A 521 -3.30 9.65 5.87
N ALA A 522 -4.22 9.08 5.09
CA ALA A 522 -4.04 8.57 3.74
C ALA A 522 -4.77 9.48 2.75
N MET A 523 -4.07 10.14 1.83
CA MET A 523 -4.68 11.04 0.84
C MET A 523 -4.23 10.74 -0.58
N LEU A 524 -5.20 10.56 -1.48
CA LEU A 524 -5.00 10.64 -2.92
C LEU A 524 -5.75 11.88 -3.44
N LEU A 525 -4.99 12.88 -3.91
CA LEU A 525 -5.51 14.16 -4.37
C LEU A 525 -5.29 14.30 -5.88
N GLU A 526 -6.36 14.24 -6.66
CA GLU A 526 -6.30 14.31 -8.11
C GLU A 526 -6.54 15.73 -8.63
N GLY A 527 -5.89 16.12 -9.74
CA GLY A 527 -6.24 17.29 -10.53
C GLY A 527 -7.48 17.05 -11.42
N SER A 528 -7.77 17.97 -12.36
CA SER A 528 -8.90 17.82 -13.29
C SER A 528 -8.57 17.03 -14.58
N GLY A 529 -7.43 16.32 -14.58
CA GLY A 529 -6.88 15.61 -15.73
C GLY A 529 -7.56 14.26 -15.97
N GLN A 530 -7.08 13.50 -16.95
CA GLN A 530 -7.43 12.09 -17.07
C GLN A 530 -6.37 11.27 -16.33
N HIS A 531 -6.76 10.45 -15.36
CA HIS A 531 -5.80 9.65 -14.62
C HIS A 531 -6.15 8.16 -14.65
N THR A 532 -5.13 7.30 -14.66
CA THR A 532 -5.28 5.84 -14.56
C THR A 532 -4.45 5.31 -13.42
N TYR A 533 -5.09 4.77 -12.39
CA TYR A 533 -4.49 4.17 -11.21
C TYR A 533 -4.69 2.66 -11.24
N SER A 534 -3.62 1.89 -11.04
CA SER A 534 -3.66 0.42 -11.00
C SER A 534 -2.77 -0.10 -9.89
N ASN A 535 -3.37 -0.82 -8.94
CA ASN A 535 -2.65 -1.67 -7.98
C ASN A 535 -3.00 -3.12 -8.29
N THR A 536 -2.01 -3.91 -8.68
CA THR A 536 -2.23 -5.31 -9.06
C THR A 536 -1.26 -6.20 -8.33
N VAL A 537 -1.81 -7.25 -7.72
CA VAL A 537 -1.02 -8.33 -7.16
C VAL A 537 -1.56 -9.66 -7.65
N ALA A 538 -0.66 -10.53 -8.10
CA ALA A 538 -1.01 -11.85 -8.62
C ALA A 538 -0.13 -12.94 -8.00
N MET A 539 -0.75 -13.99 -7.49
CA MET A 539 -0.06 -15.19 -6.99
C MET A 539 -0.56 -16.43 -7.74
N GLN A 540 0.38 -17.20 -8.27
CA GLN A 540 0.13 -18.48 -8.91
C GLN A 540 0.84 -19.62 -8.19
N HIS A 541 0.16 -20.77 -8.11
CA HIS A 541 0.72 -22.07 -7.74
C HIS A 541 1.15 -22.29 -6.27
N GLN A 542 0.78 -21.41 -5.32
CA GLN A 542 0.88 -21.67 -3.88
C GLN A 542 -0.23 -21.00 -3.04
N GLY A 543 -1.12 -21.78 -2.43
CA GLY A 543 -2.25 -21.27 -1.64
C GLY A 543 -1.96 -20.79 -0.20
N ASN A 544 -0.79 -21.06 0.37
CA ASN A 544 -0.56 -20.88 1.82
C ASN A 544 -0.02 -19.49 2.23
N GLY A 545 0.13 -18.54 1.30
CA GLY A 545 0.77 -17.22 1.52
C GLY A 545 -0.14 -16.16 2.14
N LEU A 546 0.47 -15.15 2.79
CA LEU A 546 -0.24 -13.91 3.17
C LEU A 546 -0.22 -12.92 2.01
N PHE A 547 -1.37 -12.32 1.70
CA PHE A 547 -1.53 -11.55 0.48
C PHE A 547 -2.47 -10.37 0.67
N GLY A 548 -2.05 -9.17 0.27
CA GLY A 548 -2.93 -8.02 0.36
C GLY A 548 -2.57 -6.83 -0.50
N ILE A 549 -3.59 -5.98 -0.73
CA ILE A 549 -3.43 -4.66 -1.35
C ILE A 549 -3.95 -3.59 -0.41
N GLY A 550 -3.14 -2.56 -0.21
CA GLY A 550 -3.54 -1.26 0.31
C GLY A 550 -3.41 -0.19 -0.78
N GLY A 551 -4.37 0.72 -0.94
CA GLY A 551 -4.09 1.92 -1.74
C GLY A 551 -5.22 2.76 -2.26
N GLN A 552 -4.88 3.78 -3.04
CA GLN A 552 -5.83 4.75 -3.59
C GLN A 552 -6.55 5.52 -2.46
N GLY A 553 -5.79 6.19 -1.60
CA GLY A 553 -6.35 6.98 -0.51
C GLY A 553 -6.85 6.17 0.69
N ALA A 554 -6.30 4.97 0.95
CA ALA A 554 -6.83 4.04 1.96
C ALA A 554 -5.97 3.91 3.23
N SER A 555 -6.60 3.62 4.37
CA SER A 555 -5.96 3.51 5.70
C SER A 555 -6.27 2.20 6.43
N GLN A 556 -5.34 1.62 7.20
CA GLN A 556 -5.52 0.34 7.92
C GLN A 556 -5.62 0.40 9.47
N LEU A 557 -5.05 1.39 10.14
CA LEU A 557 -4.97 1.39 11.62
C LEU A 557 -5.41 2.75 12.16
N GLU A 558 -6.72 2.92 12.33
CA GLU A 558 -7.31 4.12 12.94
C GLU A 558 -6.81 5.39 12.25
N GLY A 559 -7.37 5.67 11.08
CA GLY A 559 -6.86 6.73 10.22
C GLY A 559 -7.87 7.36 9.28
N GLU A 560 -7.53 8.56 8.82
CA GLU A 560 -8.35 9.33 7.90
C GLU A 560 -7.94 8.98 6.47
N ALA A 561 -8.85 8.42 5.69
CA ALA A 561 -8.68 8.00 4.32
C ALA A 561 -9.46 8.93 3.38
N LEU A 562 -8.78 9.48 2.37
CA LEU A 562 -9.37 10.35 1.36
C LEU A 562 -8.91 9.96 -0.05
N LEU A 563 -9.87 9.72 -0.94
CA LEU A 563 -9.70 9.81 -2.38
C LEU A 563 -10.55 10.99 -2.88
N GLN A 564 -9.90 12.00 -3.46
CA GLN A 564 -10.58 13.16 -4.05
C GLN A 564 -10.26 13.26 -5.55
N ASP A 565 -11.28 12.97 -6.37
CA ASP A 565 -11.29 13.16 -7.82
C ASP A 565 -11.95 14.51 -8.14
N ASP A 566 -11.14 15.51 -8.51
CA ASP A 566 -11.61 16.87 -8.83
C ASP A 566 -12.18 16.99 -10.27
N GLY A 567 -12.22 15.90 -11.04
CA GLY A 567 -12.86 15.79 -12.34
C GLY A 567 -11.97 15.20 -13.44
N GLY A 568 -12.57 14.90 -14.59
CA GLY A 568 -11.92 14.17 -15.68
C GLY A 568 -12.54 12.79 -15.88
N PRO A 569 -12.12 11.99 -16.89
CA PRO A 569 -12.51 10.59 -17.04
C PRO A 569 -11.42 9.67 -16.45
N SER A 570 -11.49 9.37 -15.16
CA SER A 570 -10.42 8.65 -14.45
C SER A 570 -10.75 7.18 -14.18
N SER A 571 -9.72 6.35 -14.07
CA SER A 571 -9.85 4.91 -13.83
C SER A 571 -9.02 4.49 -12.63
N TYR A 572 -9.65 3.75 -11.73
CA TYR A 572 -9.11 3.25 -10.47
C TYR A 572 -9.29 1.74 -10.44
N VAL A 573 -8.20 1.00 -10.55
CA VAL A 573 -8.20 -0.46 -10.57
C VAL A 573 -7.39 -1.00 -9.41
N VAL A 574 -7.99 -1.91 -8.66
CA VAL A 574 -7.35 -2.66 -7.59
C VAL A 574 -7.68 -4.13 -7.82
N GLU A 575 -6.67 -4.97 -7.98
CA GLU A 575 -6.87 -6.37 -8.34
C GLU A 575 -5.92 -7.28 -7.57
N SER A 576 -6.51 -8.06 -6.66
CA SER A 576 -5.86 -9.10 -5.87
C SER A 576 -6.30 -10.45 -6.43
N THR A 577 -5.36 -11.22 -6.97
CA THR A 577 -5.64 -12.54 -7.55
C THR A 577 -4.70 -13.60 -6.99
N LEU A 578 -5.29 -14.61 -6.38
CA LEU A 578 -4.64 -15.86 -5.99
C LEU A 578 -5.23 -16.98 -6.84
N THR A 579 -4.40 -17.71 -7.58
CA THR A 579 -4.82 -18.90 -8.33
C THR A 579 -3.87 -20.04 -8.03
N ASP A 580 -4.36 -21.01 -7.25
CA ASP A 580 -3.62 -22.23 -7.00
C ASP A 580 -4.02 -23.30 -8.01
N VAL A 581 -3.03 -23.95 -8.62
CA VAL A 581 -3.23 -25.03 -9.58
C VAL A 581 -2.38 -26.21 -9.17
N GLU A 582 -3.06 -27.25 -8.71
CA GLU A 582 -2.44 -28.49 -8.29
C GLU A 582 -2.71 -29.60 -9.30
N SER A 583 -1.67 -30.36 -9.66
CA SER A 583 -1.80 -31.53 -10.51
C SER A 583 -1.07 -32.72 -9.89
N HIS A 584 -1.84 -33.75 -9.58
CA HIS A 584 -1.36 -34.94 -8.89
C HIS A 584 -1.56 -36.17 -9.76
N ARG A 585 -0.52 -36.99 -9.87
CA ARG A 585 -0.59 -38.29 -10.53
C ARG A 585 -0.31 -39.39 -9.52
N ILE A 586 -1.25 -40.30 -9.36
CA ILE A 586 -1.09 -41.49 -8.52
C ILE A 586 -0.98 -42.70 -9.42
N ASP A 587 0.13 -43.43 -9.32
CA ASP A 587 0.38 -44.64 -10.09
C ASP A 587 0.82 -45.81 -9.20
N ASP A 588 1.12 -46.95 -9.82
CA ASP A 588 1.43 -48.20 -9.13
C ASP A 588 2.69 -48.12 -8.23
N THR A 589 3.51 -47.06 -8.36
CA THR A 589 4.68 -46.86 -7.51
C THR A 589 4.31 -46.59 -6.06
N CYS A 590 3.10 -46.06 -5.79
CA CYS A 590 2.64 -45.80 -4.43
C CYS A 590 2.20 -47.07 -3.69
N HIS A 591 1.99 -48.19 -4.42
CA HIS A 591 1.43 -49.45 -3.90
C HIS A 591 0.07 -49.28 -3.21
N CYS A 592 -0.71 -48.28 -3.64
CA CYS A 592 -2.03 -47.99 -3.10
C CYS A 592 -3.09 -48.85 -3.77
N ASP A 593 -4.15 -49.19 -3.02
CA ASP A 593 -5.29 -49.92 -3.56
C ASP A 593 -6.20 -49.03 -4.44
N HIS A 594 -6.14 -47.71 -4.30
CA HIS A 594 -6.84 -46.72 -5.14
C HIS A 594 -6.19 -45.34 -4.99
N ALA A 595 -6.45 -44.44 -5.94
CA ALA A 595 -6.05 -43.04 -5.87
C ALA A 595 -7.00 -42.27 -4.93
N ALA A 596 -6.46 -41.60 -3.91
CA ALA A 596 -7.23 -40.75 -3.02
C ALA A 596 -6.41 -39.50 -2.68
N LEU A 597 -7.01 -38.34 -2.89
CA LEU A 597 -6.41 -37.04 -2.59
C LEU A 597 -7.44 -36.17 -1.86
N SER A 598 -6.98 -35.48 -0.82
CA SER A 598 -7.71 -34.42 -0.15
C SER A 598 -6.84 -33.18 -0.16
N VAL A 599 -7.35 -32.09 -0.71
CA VAL A 599 -6.66 -30.79 -0.75
C VAL A 599 -7.47 -29.80 0.08
N ASP A 600 -6.79 -29.05 0.92
CA ASP A 600 -7.36 -27.97 1.71
C ASP A 600 -6.54 -26.71 1.44
N ALA A 601 -7.14 -25.77 0.72
CA ALA A 601 -6.46 -24.56 0.24
C ALA A 601 -6.23 -23.54 1.37
N GLY A 602 -7.02 -23.59 2.46
CA GLY A 602 -7.04 -22.56 3.50
C GLY A 602 -6.71 -23.06 4.91
N ALA A 603 -6.60 -24.37 5.13
CA ALA A 603 -6.24 -24.93 6.43
C ALA A 603 -4.93 -25.73 6.34
N GLY A 604 -3.82 -25.09 6.73
CA GLY A 604 -2.66 -25.86 7.20
C GLY A 604 -3.14 -26.91 8.20
N THR A 605 -2.71 -28.16 8.06
CA THR A 605 -3.20 -29.36 8.77
C THR A 605 -2.98 -29.33 10.29
N PHE A 606 -3.58 -28.38 11.00
CA PHE A 606 -3.58 -28.29 12.45
C PHE A 606 -4.92 -28.82 13.00
N PRO A 607 -4.91 -29.86 13.85
CA PRO A 607 -6.09 -30.25 14.59
C PRO A 607 -6.26 -29.24 15.72
N LEU A 608 -7.34 -28.45 15.64
CA LEU A 608 -7.91 -27.47 16.59
C LEU A 608 -7.93 -26.04 16.00
N ASP A 609 -9.13 -25.52 15.73
CA ASP A 609 -9.47 -24.08 15.66
C ASP A 609 -8.91 -23.24 14.48
N SER A 610 -8.63 -23.83 13.31
CA SER A 610 -7.93 -23.16 12.18
C SER A 610 -8.82 -22.41 11.17
N SER A 611 -9.85 -21.67 11.59
CA SER A 611 -10.64 -20.77 10.72
C SER A 611 -9.99 -19.38 10.49
N ALA A 612 -8.66 -19.27 10.63
CA ALA A 612 -8.01 -18.05 11.10
C ALA A 612 -7.24 -17.21 10.06
N PHE A 613 -7.20 -17.59 8.78
CA PHE A 613 -6.47 -16.80 7.78
C PHE A 613 -7.36 -16.46 6.59
N ASP A 614 -7.58 -15.16 6.38
CA ASP A 614 -8.08 -14.65 5.11
C ASP A 614 -6.93 -14.68 4.11
N SER A 615 -7.11 -15.43 3.02
CA SER A 615 -6.08 -15.63 2.00
C SER A 615 -5.78 -14.36 1.21
N THR A 616 -6.69 -13.37 1.23
CA THR A 616 -6.56 -12.09 0.53
C THR A 616 -7.29 -10.97 1.29
N ASN A 617 -6.58 -9.88 1.62
CA ASN A 617 -7.16 -8.65 2.19
C ASN A 617 -6.93 -7.46 1.25
N VAL A 618 -7.99 -6.72 0.91
CA VAL A 618 -7.91 -5.52 0.08
C VAL A 618 -8.58 -4.34 0.79
N ALA A 619 -7.82 -3.28 1.04
CA ALA A 619 -8.30 -1.99 1.52
C ALA A 619 -7.95 -0.90 0.49
N ALA A 620 -8.94 -0.32 -0.18
CA ALA A 620 -8.63 0.64 -1.24
C ALA A 620 -9.67 1.74 -1.50
N GLN A 621 -9.33 2.71 -2.34
CA GLN A 621 -10.27 3.68 -2.91
C GLN A 621 -10.99 4.50 -1.82
N GLY A 622 -10.23 5.18 -0.97
CA GLY A 622 -10.78 5.96 0.14
C GLY A 622 -11.26 5.12 1.32
N ALA A 623 -10.90 3.83 1.40
CA ALA A 623 -11.33 2.95 2.49
C ALA A 623 -10.52 3.13 3.77
N SER A 624 -11.13 2.91 4.94
CA SER A 624 -10.45 2.99 6.24
C SER A 624 -10.81 1.81 7.13
N GLN A 625 -9.84 1.24 7.84
CA GLN A 625 -10.10 0.35 8.97
C GLN A 625 -10.02 1.19 10.26
N ASN A 626 -11.11 1.22 11.03
CA ASN A 626 -11.22 1.94 12.31
C ASN A 626 -11.08 3.49 12.25
N GLY A 627 -11.28 4.13 11.10
CA GLY A 627 -11.24 5.59 11.02
C GLY A 627 -12.31 6.21 10.11
N ILE A 628 -11.98 7.35 9.48
CA ILE A 628 -12.87 8.09 8.57
C ILE A 628 -12.48 7.74 7.13
N ALA A 629 -13.43 7.29 6.34
CA ALA A 629 -13.25 6.94 4.94
C ALA A 629 -14.06 7.88 4.04
N VAL A 630 -13.39 8.58 3.12
CA VAL A 630 -14.02 9.52 2.18
C VAL A 630 -13.58 9.23 0.75
N LEU A 631 -14.55 9.00 -0.12
CA LEU A 631 -14.38 9.10 -1.56
C LEU A 631 -15.21 10.30 -2.04
N ASP A 632 -14.59 11.26 -2.70
CA ASP A 632 -15.26 12.44 -3.26
C ASP A 632 -14.96 12.58 -4.74
N ASN A 633 -15.94 12.28 -5.59
CA ASN A 633 -15.82 12.30 -7.05
C ASN A 633 -16.58 13.47 -7.67
N ALA A 634 -15.92 14.30 -8.47
CA ALA A 634 -16.54 15.41 -9.20
C ALA A 634 -16.72 15.16 -10.71
N GLY A 635 -16.13 14.08 -11.26
CA GLY A 635 -16.06 13.79 -12.69
C GLY A 635 -16.62 12.43 -13.12
N GLY A 636 -16.27 12.03 -14.34
CA GLY A 636 -16.57 10.67 -14.80
C GLY A 636 -15.50 9.72 -14.28
N GLY A 637 -15.88 8.60 -13.66
CA GLY A 637 -14.93 7.72 -13.01
C GLY A 637 -15.23 6.24 -13.23
N SER A 638 -14.22 5.39 -13.24
CA SER A 638 -14.39 3.95 -13.14
C SER A 638 -13.57 3.39 -12.00
N PHE A 639 -14.25 2.94 -10.96
CA PHE A 639 -13.69 2.36 -9.75
C PHE A 639 -13.95 0.86 -9.78
N ARG A 640 -12.90 0.06 -9.90
CA ARG A 640 -12.98 -1.41 -9.91
C ARG A 640 -12.06 -1.95 -8.82
N ALA A 641 -12.63 -2.67 -7.87
CA ALA A 641 -11.88 -3.38 -6.85
C ALA A 641 -12.23 -4.88 -6.90
N VAL A 642 -11.21 -5.73 -7.03
CA VAL A 642 -11.37 -7.19 -7.22
C VAL A 642 -10.46 -7.95 -6.27
N ALA A 643 -11.03 -8.95 -5.59
CA ALA A 643 -10.27 -9.88 -4.79
C ALA A 643 -10.73 -11.32 -5.08
N THR A 644 -9.87 -12.14 -5.66
CA THR A 644 -10.21 -13.52 -6.07
C THR A 644 -9.18 -14.51 -5.55
N ALA A 645 -9.65 -15.59 -4.91
CA ALA A 645 -8.84 -16.72 -4.46
C ALA A 645 -9.37 -18.03 -5.04
N ALA A 646 -8.80 -18.47 -6.16
CA ALA A 646 -9.25 -19.64 -6.92
C ALA A 646 -8.36 -20.86 -6.66
N ILE A 647 -8.94 -22.05 -6.52
CA ILE A 647 -8.20 -23.32 -6.51
C ILE A 647 -8.68 -24.28 -7.60
N ASN A 648 -7.71 -24.81 -8.35
CA ASN A 648 -7.89 -25.77 -9.42
C ASN A 648 -7.08 -27.04 -9.13
N VAL A 649 -7.74 -28.14 -8.76
CA VAL A 649 -7.08 -29.40 -8.46
C VAL A 649 -7.38 -30.44 -9.53
N HIS A 650 -6.33 -31.06 -10.06
CA HIS A 650 -6.41 -32.17 -10.98
C HIS A 650 -5.79 -33.45 -10.38
N LEU A 651 -6.55 -34.54 -10.37
CA LEU A 651 -6.09 -35.88 -10.00
C LEU A 651 -6.10 -36.83 -11.20
N ASP A 652 -4.93 -37.34 -11.57
CA ASP A 652 -4.74 -38.41 -12.57
C ASP A 652 -4.51 -39.75 -11.86
N ASP A 653 -5.52 -40.62 -11.85
CA ASP A 653 -5.42 -42.01 -11.40
C ASP A 653 -4.89 -42.90 -12.53
N ALA A 654 -3.59 -43.18 -12.43
CA ALA A 654 -2.82 -44.01 -13.34
C ALA A 654 -2.50 -45.40 -12.78
N LEU A 655 -3.24 -45.86 -11.76
CA LEU A 655 -3.12 -47.23 -11.24
C LEU A 655 -3.53 -48.23 -12.32
N SER A 656 -2.80 -49.34 -12.44
CA SER A 656 -3.09 -50.37 -13.44
C SER A 656 -4.27 -51.28 -13.06
N SER A 657 -4.54 -51.42 -11.76
CA SER A 657 -5.66 -52.21 -11.24
C SER A 657 -6.23 -51.64 -9.93
N PRO A 658 -6.94 -50.49 -9.98
CA PRO A 658 -7.51 -49.88 -8.78
C PRO A 658 -8.66 -50.75 -8.21
N ALA A 659 -8.64 -50.98 -6.89
CA ALA A 659 -9.65 -51.74 -6.16
C ALA A 659 -10.91 -50.91 -5.82
N ALA A 660 -10.84 -49.58 -5.98
CA ALA A 660 -11.94 -48.64 -5.78
C ALA A 660 -11.82 -47.46 -6.75
N PRO A 661 -12.91 -46.69 -7.00
CA PRO A 661 -12.82 -45.47 -7.80
C PRO A 661 -11.88 -44.46 -7.15
N ALA A 662 -11.20 -43.66 -7.97
CA ALA A 662 -10.41 -42.54 -7.49
C ALA A 662 -11.27 -41.57 -6.67
N ARG A 663 -10.70 -40.97 -5.62
CA ARG A 663 -11.38 -40.00 -4.76
C ARG A 663 -10.61 -38.70 -4.72
N LEU A 664 -11.31 -37.62 -5.02
CA LEU A 664 -10.80 -36.26 -4.88
C LEU A 664 -11.76 -35.48 -3.98
N THR A 665 -11.23 -34.91 -2.90
CA THR A 665 -11.94 -33.94 -2.06
C THR A 665 -11.15 -32.63 -2.07
N VAL A 666 -11.80 -31.52 -2.40
CA VAL A 666 -11.17 -30.19 -2.40
C VAL A 666 -11.95 -29.25 -1.50
N HIS A 667 -11.25 -28.60 -0.58
CA HIS A 667 -11.75 -27.48 0.19
C HIS A 667 -11.12 -26.19 -0.35
N GLY A 668 -11.96 -25.24 -0.76
CA GLY A 668 -11.55 -23.95 -1.30
C GLY A 668 -10.92 -23.02 -0.26
N PHE A 669 -10.44 -21.87 -0.72
CA PHE A 669 -9.95 -20.80 0.14
C PHE A 669 -11.08 -20.17 0.95
N ASN A 670 -10.73 -19.61 2.12
CA ASN A 670 -11.58 -18.63 2.80
C ASN A 670 -11.81 -17.43 1.88
N ALA A 671 -13.00 -16.82 1.99
CA ALA A 671 -13.36 -15.70 1.14
C ALA A 671 -12.41 -14.51 1.33
N ALA A 672 -12.26 -13.71 0.27
CA ALA A 672 -11.54 -12.47 0.32
C ALA A 672 -12.26 -11.40 1.15
N GLU A 673 -11.49 -10.62 1.92
CA GLU A 673 -11.95 -9.37 2.50
C GLU A 673 -11.67 -8.21 1.54
N LEU A 674 -12.70 -7.40 1.24
CA LEU A 674 -12.61 -6.27 0.31
C LEU A 674 -13.33 -5.02 0.88
N VAL A 675 -12.54 -4.08 1.40
CA VAL A 675 -12.98 -2.76 1.85
C VAL A 675 -12.62 -1.74 0.78
N ALA A 676 -13.62 -1.14 0.11
CA ALA A 676 -13.36 -0.25 -1.01
C ALA A 676 -14.30 0.96 -1.07
N GLN A 677 -13.93 2.00 -1.82
CA GLN A 677 -14.84 3.03 -2.31
C GLN A 677 -15.53 3.80 -1.16
N GLY A 678 -14.73 4.38 -0.27
CA GLY A 678 -15.23 5.09 0.92
C GLY A 678 -15.83 4.17 1.99
N ALA A 679 -15.60 2.87 1.91
CA ALA A 679 -16.02 1.93 2.94
C ALA A 679 -15.12 1.96 4.18
N GLN A 680 -15.70 1.56 5.30
CA GLN A 680 -15.04 1.54 6.59
C GLN A 680 -15.15 0.13 7.19
N GLU A 681 -14.06 -0.44 7.74
CA GLU A 681 -14.12 -1.71 8.49
C GLU A 681 -14.24 -1.44 9.99
N LEU A 682 -15.25 -2.01 10.66
CA LEU A 682 -15.42 -1.86 12.10
C LEU A 682 -14.43 -2.70 12.90
N GLY A 683 -13.64 -2.00 13.69
CA GLY A 683 -12.88 -2.52 14.81
C GLY A 683 -13.78 -2.92 15.97
N PHE A 684 -13.15 -3.48 16.99
CA PHE A 684 -13.81 -4.06 18.15
C PHE A 684 -14.81 -3.09 18.83
N PRO A 685 -15.83 -3.61 19.56
CA PRO A 685 -17.01 -2.84 20.02
C PRO A 685 -16.77 -1.78 21.12
N LEU A 686 -15.56 -1.20 21.20
CA LEU A 686 -15.18 -0.23 22.24
C LEU A 686 -14.62 1.10 21.70
N GLU A 687 -14.49 1.28 20.38
CA GLU A 687 -13.94 2.49 19.77
C GLU A 687 -15.02 3.48 19.31
N ASP A 688 -14.63 4.75 19.16
CA ASP A 688 -15.48 5.88 18.77
C ASP A 688 -16.24 5.61 17.45
N PRO A 689 -17.39 6.28 17.20
CA PRO A 689 -18.13 6.09 15.95
C PRO A 689 -17.26 6.43 14.73
N THR A 690 -17.12 5.46 13.84
CA THR A 690 -16.39 5.57 12.58
C THR A 690 -17.34 5.82 11.41
N ASP A 691 -16.82 6.46 10.36
CA ASP A 691 -17.62 6.97 9.23
C ASP A 691 -17.08 6.47 7.89
N GLY A 692 -17.92 5.81 7.10
CA GLY A 692 -17.66 5.51 5.69
C GLY A 692 -18.53 6.36 4.77
N VAL A 693 -17.93 7.15 3.89
CA VAL A 693 -18.62 8.13 3.05
C VAL A 693 -18.14 8.04 1.60
N LEU A 694 -19.09 7.85 0.68
CA LEU A 694 -18.90 7.97 -0.77
C LEU A 694 -19.77 9.13 -1.28
N ILE A 695 -19.14 10.15 -1.84
CA ILE A 695 -19.77 11.32 -2.46
C ILE A 695 -19.49 11.27 -3.97
N ASN A 696 -20.55 11.19 -4.77
CA ASN A 696 -20.50 11.37 -6.21
C ASN A 696 -21.20 12.69 -6.56
N ARG A 697 -20.42 13.73 -6.87
CA ARG A 697 -20.91 15.10 -7.11
C ARG A 697 -21.45 15.31 -8.53
N GLY A 698 -20.93 14.57 -9.52
CA GLY A 698 -21.18 14.81 -10.94
C GLY A 698 -20.58 13.74 -11.85
N GLY A 699 -20.81 13.86 -13.17
CA GLY A 699 -20.18 13.01 -14.19
C GLY A 699 -20.95 11.73 -14.52
N GLN A 700 -20.32 10.78 -15.21
CA GLN A 700 -20.82 9.41 -15.35
C GLN A 700 -19.81 8.50 -14.65
N ALA A 701 -20.19 7.89 -13.54
CA ALA A 701 -19.33 7.10 -12.69
C ALA A 701 -19.77 5.63 -12.60
N SER A 702 -18.80 4.72 -12.51
CA SER A 702 -19.01 3.30 -12.30
C SER A 702 -18.22 2.82 -11.10
N PHE A 703 -18.91 2.20 -10.15
CA PHE A 703 -18.34 1.65 -8.92
C PHE A 703 -18.59 0.15 -8.91
N ALA A 704 -17.54 -0.64 -8.98
CA ALA A 704 -17.59 -2.09 -9.08
C ALA A 704 -16.71 -2.74 -8.02
N VAL A 705 -17.31 -3.60 -7.21
CA VAL A 705 -16.58 -4.50 -6.30
C VAL A 705 -16.86 -5.94 -6.71
N SER A 706 -15.81 -6.77 -6.78
CA SER A 706 -15.95 -8.19 -7.09
C SER A 706 -15.11 -9.03 -6.15
N THR A 707 -15.74 -10.02 -5.52
CA THR A 707 -15.03 -11.02 -4.74
C THR A 707 -15.25 -12.41 -5.32
N GLY A 708 -14.31 -13.32 -5.15
CA GLY A 708 -14.51 -14.69 -5.62
C GLY A 708 -13.63 -15.71 -4.94
N ALA A 709 -14.18 -16.90 -4.71
CA ALA A 709 -13.46 -18.06 -4.24
C ALA A 709 -13.84 -19.33 -5.04
N PRO A 710 -13.63 -19.34 -6.37
CA PRO A 710 -14.07 -20.46 -7.19
C PRO A 710 -13.22 -21.71 -6.94
N VAL A 711 -13.88 -22.87 -6.95
CA VAL A 711 -13.25 -24.19 -6.76
C VAL A 711 -13.51 -25.05 -7.99
N LEU A 712 -12.45 -25.51 -8.64
CA LEU A 712 -12.50 -26.52 -9.71
C LEU A 712 -11.77 -27.79 -9.26
N ALA A 713 -12.52 -28.87 -9.10
CA ALA A 713 -11.97 -30.19 -8.79
C ALA A 713 -12.18 -31.13 -9.98
N THR A 714 -11.10 -31.66 -10.53
CA THR A 714 -11.13 -32.59 -11.67
C THR A 714 -10.39 -33.87 -11.34
N ALA A 715 -11.00 -35.03 -11.59
CA ALA A 715 -10.33 -36.31 -11.49
C ALA A 715 -10.56 -37.17 -12.74
N ALA A 716 -9.52 -37.85 -13.19
CA ALA A 716 -9.54 -38.82 -14.27
C ALA A 716 -9.02 -40.17 -13.75
N SER A 717 -9.53 -41.28 -14.28
CA SER A 717 -9.02 -42.63 -14.01
C SER A 717 -8.86 -43.40 -15.31
N LEU A 718 -7.67 -43.97 -15.53
CA LEU A 718 -7.34 -44.71 -16.75
C LEU A 718 -7.89 -46.15 -16.73
N ASN A 719 -7.98 -46.78 -15.56
CA ASN A 719 -8.26 -48.22 -15.44
C ASN A 719 -9.31 -48.56 -14.36
N GLY A 720 -10.15 -47.60 -13.95
CA GLY A 720 -11.08 -47.75 -12.82
C GLY A 720 -12.53 -47.39 -13.13
N ALA A 721 -13.35 -47.46 -12.07
CA ALA A 721 -14.69 -46.88 -12.06
C ALA A 721 -14.62 -45.34 -12.09
N PRO A 722 -15.69 -44.64 -12.51
CA PRO A 722 -15.71 -43.18 -12.54
C PRO A 722 -15.27 -42.57 -11.19
N PRO A 723 -14.35 -41.60 -11.18
CA PRO A 723 -13.91 -40.94 -9.96
C PRO A 723 -15.06 -40.33 -9.16
N LEU A 724 -14.90 -40.31 -7.84
CA LEU A 724 -15.75 -39.57 -6.91
C LEU A 724 -15.07 -38.25 -6.59
N VAL A 725 -15.70 -37.14 -7.01
CA VAL A 725 -15.14 -35.79 -6.85
C VAL A 725 -16.07 -34.96 -6.00
N ALA A 726 -15.61 -34.56 -4.82
CA ALA A 726 -16.29 -33.63 -3.91
C ALA A 726 -15.51 -32.32 -3.85
N ALA A 727 -16.24 -31.21 -3.81
CA ALA A 727 -15.64 -29.89 -3.65
C ALA A 727 -16.52 -29.03 -2.76
N HIS A 728 -15.89 -28.26 -1.89
CA HIS A 728 -16.55 -27.40 -0.91
C HIS A 728 -15.95 -26.01 -1.01
N GLY A 729 -16.80 -24.98 -1.15
CA GLY A 729 -16.39 -23.62 -0.81
C GLY A 729 -16.15 -23.51 0.69
N ALA A 730 -15.22 -22.65 1.12
CA ALA A 730 -14.97 -22.43 2.56
C ALA A 730 -16.04 -21.54 3.21
N PHE A 731 -15.95 -21.39 4.54
CA PHE A 731 -16.81 -20.49 5.32
C PHE A 731 -16.62 -19.03 4.88
N GLN A 732 -17.70 -18.24 4.86
CA GLN A 732 -17.72 -16.93 4.20
C GLN A 732 -17.96 -15.79 5.18
N TRP A 733 -16.93 -14.96 5.34
CA TRP A 733 -17.03 -13.57 5.74
C TRP A 733 -16.62 -12.74 4.52
N THR A 734 -17.54 -12.48 3.60
CA THR A 734 -17.26 -11.64 2.42
C THR A 734 -17.82 -10.26 2.69
N ALA A 735 -16.91 -9.36 3.02
CA ALA A 735 -17.15 -7.94 3.11
C ALA A 735 -16.87 -7.33 1.74
N GLY A 736 -17.91 -6.82 1.07
CA GLY A 736 -17.78 -5.91 -0.06
C GLY A 736 -18.62 -4.69 0.27
N ALA A 737 -17.97 -3.59 0.62
CA ALA A 737 -18.64 -2.36 1.04
C ALA A 737 -18.32 -1.22 0.06
N GLN A 738 -19.28 -0.31 -0.12
CA GLN A 738 -19.14 0.95 -0.84
C GLN A 738 -19.78 2.06 0.00
N GLY A 739 -19.01 3.09 0.37
CA GLY A 739 -19.50 4.22 1.19
C GLY A 739 -20.14 3.78 2.50
N THR A 740 -19.65 2.71 3.12
CA THR A 740 -20.32 2.11 4.26
C THR A 740 -19.44 1.39 5.27
N ALA A 741 -19.88 1.34 6.53
CA ALA A 741 -19.28 0.56 7.59
C ALA A 741 -19.62 -0.94 7.46
N LEU A 742 -18.60 -1.80 7.50
CA LEU A 742 -18.74 -3.25 7.50
C LEU A 742 -19.35 -3.72 8.81
N TRP A 743 -20.30 -4.65 8.71
CA TRP A 743 -21.06 -5.17 9.83
C TRP A 743 -20.14 -5.77 10.91
N SER A 744 -20.17 -5.21 12.11
CA SER A 744 -19.74 -5.93 13.31
C SER A 744 -20.89 -6.83 13.75
N ASP A 745 -20.61 -8.03 14.29
CA ASP A 745 -21.60 -8.95 14.87
C ASP A 745 -22.49 -8.30 15.96
N ASN A 746 -22.20 -7.06 16.33
CA ASN A 746 -23.03 -6.19 17.14
C ASN A 746 -23.81 -5.17 16.27
N PRO A 747 -25.13 -5.38 16.01
CA PRO A 747 -25.98 -4.44 15.26
C PRO A 747 -26.21 -3.08 15.98
N TYR A 748 -25.58 -2.87 17.15
CA TYR A 748 -25.72 -1.68 17.97
C TYR A 748 -24.47 -0.77 17.98
N ASN A 749 -23.42 -1.11 17.24
CA ASN A 749 -22.31 -0.19 17.03
C ASN A 749 -22.80 0.88 16.04
N GLY A 750 -22.96 2.12 16.50
CA GLY A 750 -23.59 3.25 15.79
C GLY A 750 -22.79 3.81 14.62
N ALA A 751 -22.25 2.94 13.77
CA ALA A 751 -21.45 3.30 12.61
C ALA A 751 -22.33 3.81 11.48
N LEU A 752 -21.95 4.98 10.93
CA LEU A 752 -22.66 5.60 9.82
C LEU A 752 -21.95 5.26 8.50
N GLY A 753 -22.75 4.75 7.55
CA GLY A 753 -22.36 4.63 6.16
C GLY A 753 -23.21 5.59 5.31
N ALA A 754 -22.58 6.39 4.45
CA ALA A 754 -23.28 7.29 3.54
C ALA A 754 -22.80 7.11 2.11
N LEU A 755 -23.75 6.88 1.19
CA LEU A 755 -23.54 7.05 -0.25
C LEU A 755 -24.43 8.19 -0.71
N VAL A 756 -23.80 9.26 -1.17
CA VAL A 756 -24.44 10.49 -1.62
C VAL A 756 -24.11 10.70 -3.09
N ASP A 757 -25.07 10.38 -3.95
CA ASP A 757 -25.04 10.64 -5.38
C ASP A 757 -25.88 11.88 -5.71
N THR A 758 -25.21 13.01 -5.98
CA THR A 758 -25.85 14.29 -6.28
C THR A 758 -26.06 14.56 -7.77
N GLY A 759 -25.59 13.69 -8.67
CA GLY A 759 -25.80 13.92 -10.10
C GLY A 759 -24.89 13.12 -11.04
N GLY A 760 -25.47 12.71 -12.15
CA GLY A 760 -24.79 12.02 -13.24
C GLY A 760 -25.76 11.13 -14.02
N PRO A 761 -25.88 11.23 -15.36
CA PRO A 761 -26.68 10.27 -16.10
C PRO A 761 -25.95 8.93 -16.18
N ALA A 762 -26.65 7.84 -15.84
CA ALA A 762 -26.17 6.46 -16.00
C ALA A 762 -25.02 6.03 -15.07
N ASP A 763 -24.96 6.60 -13.87
CA ASP A 763 -24.10 6.08 -12.81
C ASP A 763 -24.47 4.62 -12.47
N SER A 764 -23.47 3.81 -12.12
CA SER A 764 -23.68 2.40 -11.81
C SER A 764 -22.89 1.94 -10.60
N PHE A 765 -23.55 1.22 -9.70
CA PHE A 765 -22.97 0.57 -8.54
C PHE A 765 -23.19 -0.94 -8.68
N SER A 766 -22.11 -1.72 -8.68
CA SER A 766 -22.13 -3.16 -8.87
C SER A 766 -21.29 -3.87 -7.81
N ALA A 767 -21.83 -4.97 -7.30
CA ALA A 767 -21.17 -5.80 -6.32
C ALA A 767 -21.43 -7.27 -6.68
N VAL A 768 -20.38 -7.99 -7.03
CA VAL A 768 -20.44 -9.35 -7.58
C VAL A 768 -19.64 -10.29 -6.71
N GLN A 769 -20.18 -11.47 -6.45
CA GLN A 769 -19.51 -12.54 -5.75
C GLN A 769 -19.55 -13.83 -6.56
N ASP A 770 -18.39 -14.44 -6.83
CA ASP A 770 -18.27 -15.74 -7.50
C ASP A 770 -17.68 -16.81 -6.56
N ASN A 771 -18.56 -17.64 -6.01
CA ASN A 771 -18.17 -18.80 -5.19
C ASN A 771 -18.55 -20.11 -5.89
N SER A 772 -18.42 -20.14 -7.22
CA SER A 772 -18.77 -21.31 -7.99
C SER A 772 -17.92 -22.53 -7.59
N VAL A 773 -18.59 -23.67 -7.44
CA VAL A 773 -17.95 -24.96 -7.16
C VAL A 773 -18.26 -25.89 -8.32
N THR A 774 -17.21 -26.31 -9.01
CA THR A 774 -17.29 -27.18 -10.19
C THR A 774 -16.54 -28.48 -9.93
N THR A 775 -17.19 -29.62 -10.20
CA THR A 775 -16.58 -30.95 -10.10
C THR A 775 -16.64 -31.68 -11.45
N VAL A 776 -15.56 -32.38 -11.82
CA VAL A 776 -15.46 -33.15 -13.06
C VAL A 776 -14.83 -34.52 -12.77
N PRO A 777 -15.54 -35.66 -12.92
CA PRO A 777 -16.97 -35.77 -13.25
C PRO A 777 -17.86 -35.16 -12.16
N ASP A 778 -19.00 -34.60 -12.56
CA ASP A 778 -20.00 -34.10 -11.61
C ASP A 778 -20.64 -35.29 -10.86
N SER A 779 -20.30 -35.39 -9.58
CA SER A 779 -20.82 -36.42 -8.69
C SER A 779 -22.01 -35.96 -7.85
N GLY A 780 -22.46 -34.71 -8.01
CA GLY A 780 -23.46 -34.07 -7.17
C GLY A 780 -22.97 -33.72 -5.76
N LEU A 781 -21.66 -33.79 -5.52
CA LEU A 781 -21.00 -33.50 -4.24
C LEU A 781 -20.29 -32.13 -4.23
N GLY A 782 -20.63 -31.24 -5.17
CA GLY A 782 -20.21 -29.86 -5.15
C GLY A 782 -21.11 -29.03 -4.23
N HIS A 783 -20.52 -28.41 -3.20
CA HIS A 783 -21.24 -27.57 -2.26
C HIS A 783 -20.62 -26.19 -2.19
N GLY A 784 -21.29 -25.20 -2.79
CA GLY A 784 -21.03 -23.80 -2.49
C GLY A 784 -21.68 -23.43 -1.16
N SER A 785 -20.94 -22.77 -0.27
CA SER A 785 -21.52 -22.06 0.87
C SER A 785 -22.46 -20.96 0.37
N GLY A 786 -23.68 -20.90 0.92
CA GLY A 786 -24.52 -19.72 0.76
C GLY A 786 -23.89 -18.59 1.55
N GLY A 787 -23.38 -17.57 0.87
CA GLY A 787 -22.72 -16.45 1.53
C GLY A 787 -23.66 -15.62 2.38
N TRP A 788 -23.13 -15.11 3.49
CA TRP A 788 -23.66 -13.93 4.14
C TRP A 788 -23.14 -12.72 3.36
N TRP A 789 -24.06 -11.89 2.88
CA TRP A 789 -23.70 -10.74 2.05
C TRP A 789 -23.81 -9.47 2.90
N THR A 790 -22.75 -8.66 2.96
CA THR A 790 -22.88 -7.29 3.45
C THR A 790 -23.70 -6.50 2.43
N PRO A 791 -24.85 -5.90 2.80
CA PRO A 791 -25.62 -5.07 1.89
C PRO A 791 -24.76 -3.96 1.27
N PHE A 792 -25.14 -3.48 0.08
CA PHE A 792 -24.45 -2.39 -0.64
C PHE A 792 -24.18 -1.19 0.26
N GLN A 793 -25.07 -0.98 1.23
CA GLN A 793 -24.86 -0.09 2.36
C GLN A 793 -25.18 -0.81 3.68
N GLY A 794 -24.26 -0.71 4.62
CA GLY A 794 -24.56 -0.26 5.97
C GLY A 794 -25.58 -1.13 6.66
N ALA A 795 -25.06 -2.12 7.35
CA ALA A 795 -25.90 -3.07 8.02
C ALA A 795 -26.36 -2.55 9.41
N GLY A 796 -25.93 -1.35 9.82
CA GLY A 796 -26.32 -0.71 11.08
C GLY A 796 -27.50 0.29 10.97
N PRO A 797 -28.20 0.57 12.09
CA PRO A 797 -29.12 1.69 12.21
C PRO A 797 -28.43 3.02 11.89
N GLY A 798 -28.99 3.80 10.95
CA GLY A 798 -28.51 5.15 10.61
C GLY A 798 -27.81 5.28 9.27
N ALA A 799 -27.50 4.19 8.56
CA ALA A 799 -26.92 4.28 7.22
C ALA A 799 -27.85 4.97 6.20
N ILE A 800 -27.26 5.75 5.30
CA ILE A 800 -27.94 6.71 4.41
C ILE A 800 -27.61 6.42 2.95
N PHE A 801 -28.64 6.20 2.13
CA PHE A 801 -28.58 6.34 0.68
C PHE A 801 -29.26 7.62 0.24
N VAL A 802 -28.55 8.46 -0.51
CA VAL A 802 -29.10 9.64 -1.15
C VAL A 802 -28.77 9.61 -2.63
N ALA A 803 -29.78 9.52 -3.49
CA ALA A 803 -29.66 9.77 -4.93
C ALA A 803 -30.57 10.94 -5.32
N THR A 804 -29.99 12.13 -5.48
CA THR A 804 -30.72 13.34 -5.90
C THR A 804 -30.64 13.61 -7.41
N GLY A 805 -29.73 12.93 -8.10
CA GLY A 805 -29.51 12.96 -9.55
C GLY A 805 -30.42 12.06 -10.38
N ALA A 806 -29.90 11.56 -11.52
CA ALA A 806 -30.59 10.54 -12.30
C ALA A 806 -30.54 9.18 -11.58
N SER A 807 -31.52 8.29 -11.81
CA SER A 807 -31.48 6.95 -11.19
C SER A 807 -30.16 6.23 -11.47
N PRO A 808 -29.35 5.92 -10.44
CA PRO A 808 -28.22 5.04 -10.63
C PRO A 808 -28.71 3.61 -10.87
N SER A 809 -27.91 2.82 -11.60
CA SER A 809 -28.10 1.38 -11.74
C SER A 809 -27.40 0.66 -10.61
N ILE A 810 -28.14 -0.06 -9.78
CA ILE A 810 -27.59 -0.81 -8.64
C ILE A 810 -27.75 -2.31 -8.89
N VAL A 811 -26.64 -3.06 -8.90
CA VAL A 811 -26.60 -4.49 -9.27
C VAL A 811 -25.83 -5.29 -8.21
N ALA A 812 -26.55 -6.11 -7.44
CA ALA A 812 -25.94 -7.10 -6.54
C ALA A 812 -26.07 -8.48 -7.16
N GLN A 813 -24.98 -9.27 -7.14
CA GLN A 813 -25.01 -10.68 -7.49
C GLN A 813 -24.22 -11.49 -6.45
N PRO A 814 -24.88 -12.38 -5.67
CA PRO A 814 -26.32 -12.68 -5.65
C PRO A 814 -27.18 -11.47 -5.23
N ALA A 815 -28.44 -11.45 -5.65
CA ALA A 815 -29.31 -10.29 -5.47
C ALA A 815 -29.63 -10.04 -3.98
N ASN A 816 -29.29 -8.84 -3.48
CA ASN A 816 -29.61 -8.34 -2.15
C ASN A 816 -30.22 -6.93 -2.20
N GLY A 817 -30.79 -6.49 -1.07
CA GLY A 817 -31.27 -5.12 -0.87
C GLY A 817 -30.14 -4.11 -0.65
N ILE A 818 -30.45 -2.82 -0.72
CA ILE A 818 -29.47 -1.75 -0.37
C ILE A 818 -29.17 -1.76 1.13
N CYS A 819 -30.20 -1.95 1.98
CA CYS A 819 -30.08 -2.20 3.42
C CYS A 819 -30.32 -3.69 3.74
N PRO A 820 -29.92 -4.20 4.93
CA PRO A 820 -30.31 -5.53 5.39
C PRO A 820 -31.82 -5.71 5.28
N TYR A 821 -32.27 -6.83 4.71
CA TYR A 821 -33.69 -7.18 4.57
C TYR A 821 -34.57 -6.21 3.76
N SER A 822 -33.99 -5.17 3.16
CA SER A 822 -34.74 -4.29 2.26
C SER A 822 -35.02 -5.00 0.93
N PRO A 823 -36.19 -4.78 0.30
CA PRO A 823 -36.40 -5.19 -1.06
C PRO A 823 -35.43 -4.43 -1.98
N SER A 824 -34.89 -5.07 -3.02
CA SER A 824 -34.04 -4.39 -4.01
C SER A 824 -34.79 -3.20 -4.61
N PRO A 825 -34.37 -1.95 -4.35
CA PRO A 825 -35.12 -0.79 -4.81
C PRO A 825 -35.02 -0.65 -6.34
N ARG A 826 -36.08 -0.09 -6.93
CA ARG A 826 -36.13 0.30 -8.34
C ARG A 826 -36.73 1.71 -8.44
N GLY A 827 -35.99 2.66 -9.00
CA GLY A 827 -36.55 3.93 -9.52
C GLY A 827 -36.01 5.24 -8.91
N PHE A 828 -36.28 6.34 -9.62
CA PHE A 828 -35.77 7.72 -9.46
C PHE A 828 -36.15 8.40 -8.13
N GLY A 829 -35.27 9.26 -7.61
CA GLY A 829 -35.52 10.06 -6.41
C GLY A 829 -35.67 9.24 -5.13
N THR A 830 -34.92 8.14 -5.02
CA THR A 830 -34.98 7.21 -3.90
C THR A 830 -34.07 7.69 -2.76
N TRP A 831 -34.67 7.84 -1.60
CA TRP A 831 -33.99 7.96 -0.32
C TRP A 831 -34.29 6.70 0.48
N LEU A 832 -33.26 6.13 1.10
CA LEU A 832 -33.40 4.96 1.96
C LEU A 832 -32.64 5.22 3.26
N ASP A 833 -33.35 5.11 4.37
CA ASP A 833 -32.77 5.08 5.71
C ASP A 833 -32.86 3.65 6.25
N CYS A 834 -31.69 3.04 6.46
CA CYS A 834 -31.58 1.66 6.90
C CYS A 834 -32.04 1.44 8.35
N SER A 835 -32.21 2.48 9.15
CA SER A 835 -32.71 2.37 10.53
C SER A 835 -34.09 1.72 10.61
N SER A 836 -34.92 1.89 9.58
CA SER A 836 -36.25 1.28 9.48
C SER A 836 -36.24 -0.21 9.18
N TYR A 837 -35.12 -0.74 8.66
CA TYR A 837 -34.94 -2.15 8.28
C TYR A 837 -34.08 -2.95 9.26
N ALA A 838 -33.32 -2.28 10.14
CA ALA A 838 -32.47 -2.90 11.15
C ALA A 838 -33.23 -3.65 12.29
N THR A 839 -34.57 -3.71 12.22
CA THR A 839 -35.43 -4.31 13.26
C THR A 839 -36.17 -5.58 12.81
N ALA A 840 -35.96 -6.02 11.56
CA ALA A 840 -36.70 -7.13 10.94
C ALA A 840 -36.05 -8.50 11.17
#